data_AF-A0A2P6MXP4-F1
#
_entry.id   AF-A0A2P6MXP4-F1
#
_cell.length_a   1.000
_cell.length_b   1.000
_cell.length_c   1.000
_cell.angle_alpha   90.00
_cell.angle_beta   90.00
_cell.angle_gamma   90.00
#
_symmetry.space_group_name_H-M   'P 1'
#
loop_
_entity.id
_entity.type
_entity.pdbx_description
1 polymer ?
#
loop_
_entity_poly.entity_id
_entity_poly.type
_entity_poly.pdbx_seq_one_letter_code
_entity_poly.pdbx_strand_id
1 'polypeptide(L)'
;MCVIQEFKTSAENVETGDEGGSKRDAFQKSPLPEPSLDNCRCCGRLLLSEQVYCCIASTLQSTHIIFTGTLNIFNSSLARLSGGRLDVHSDLSWNGLLDASASTITTKQTRFTIDTQLAATSWTLRNSTLKDAVFTFHLPLYLFNVTSDLAEEVDNDRHGLHFHRGTFISNSILSQHVDQCPLCNVRQSDLRNLPNNSTFNLGGLIRLNPQSSRGAGSHVTICDSIIDGSSDLAIETHLGVADIFRIADTIINGAWNFKGFDGADILSHSMRDIHGSSYLLLGGNWTLYNVRAKDMTVDEIIMHSSEPDGHIMIDVDRLVIDRLWISSSTSYIQLADTNAYTIHQIYLQNFYCAEFSPVRGGIPTNFSDQLESDSVCSKFVGNSSVSVNYNTTALYVTYVPPLPNITYGYSDGRDTYLRAADVDDNSFYCTDYSLEFYDLLVVDDDGTRRLITSSSSSVERHYYYKTGATRDEGGCTHKRVTIHLKKKDTDVITSKEREVDILPGDVVENQYYPWGNYNETDFWMGALDGEDSGKIRVLWNATRVHRPCGYTAELFTFNDVSALVSKEDVTLSAVQKPVVGCSVKTNVLPSLSIIYSKDGIYLRRPPYVPTPYPTYSPLTFLFPVEPSITPEDLSHIVHGATVKLDGPRINCPCGSFQIIMMMRDEKNISWTRVNDGDTLREGNHWMYLTGVCIASGDDGIGGYGRTVERELNVEGPSQLPSWVVPVSTVGVLIVIISVVVAYVVVKRRRVRYHQIQ
;
A
#
# COMPACT_ATOMS: atom_id res chain seq x y z
N MET A 1 -64.94 -31.38 -33.91
CA MET A 1 -66.02 -30.50 -33.42
C MET A 1 -66.10 -30.75 -31.92
N CYS A 2 -65.51 -29.88 -31.10
CA CYS A 2 -65.53 -30.04 -29.64
C CYS A 2 -66.86 -29.44 -29.13
N VAL A 3 -67.72 -30.27 -28.52
CA VAL A 3 -68.92 -29.79 -27.83
C VAL A 3 -68.46 -29.26 -26.48
N ILE A 4 -68.44 -27.94 -26.34
CA ILE A 4 -68.19 -27.27 -25.06
C ILE A 4 -69.54 -27.16 -24.36
N GLN A 5 -69.63 -27.68 -23.13
CA GLN A 5 -70.82 -27.51 -22.29
C GLN A 5 -70.62 -26.23 -21.46
N GLU A 6 -71.27 -25.14 -21.87
CA GLU A 6 -71.29 -23.88 -21.10
C GLU A 6 -72.13 -24.07 -19.84
N PHE A 7 -71.50 -23.97 -18.66
CA PHE A 7 -72.22 -23.80 -17.39
C PHE A 7 -72.13 -22.33 -16.98
N LYS A 8 -73.22 -21.57 -17.17
CA LYS A 8 -73.40 -20.27 -16.53
C LYS A 8 -73.79 -20.49 -15.07
N THR A 9 -72.89 -20.19 -14.14
CA THR A 9 -73.26 -19.97 -12.74
C THR A 9 -73.68 -18.51 -12.56
N SER A 10 -74.98 -18.27 -12.44
CA SER A 10 -75.51 -17.01 -11.93
C SER A 10 -75.35 -17.00 -10.40
N ALA A 11 -74.49 -16.11 -9.88
CA ALA A 11 -74.47 -15.80 -8.46
C ALA A 11 -75.64 -14.87 -8.14
N GLU A 12 -76.69 -15.40 -7.52
CA GLU A 12 -77.69 -14.59 -6.82
C GLU A 12 -77.24 -14.39 -5.37
N ASN A 13 -77.13 -13.13 -4.98
CA ASN A 13 -76.98 -12.68 -3.60
C ASN A 13 -78.15 -13.22 -2.77
N VAL A 14 -77.84 -13.94 -1.68
CA VAL A 14 -78.80 -14.21 -0.62
C VAL A 14 -78.23 -13.66 0.68
N GLU A 15 -78.85 -12.58 1.12
CA GLU A 15 -78.70 -11.98 2.43
C GLU A 15 -78.97 -13.02 3.53
N THR A 16 -78.13 -12.99 4.55
CA THR A 16 -78.31 -13.71 5.81
C THR A 16 -79.46 -13.10 6.62
N GLY A 17 -80.47 -13.91 6.90
CA GLY A 17 -81.53 -13.62 7.87
C GLY A 17 -82.00 -14.93 8.53
N ASP A 18 -81.80 -15.01 9.84
CA ASP A 18 -82.20 -16.08 10.76
C ASP A 18 -83.69 -16.46 10.67
N GLU A 19 -83.99 -17.77 10.72
CA GLU A 19 -84.66 -18.43 11.86
C GLU A 19 -85.15 -19.85 11.51
N GLY A 20 -84.79 -20.78 12.41
CA GLY A 20 -85.43 -22.05 12.77
C GLY A 20 -86.53 -22.69 11.92
N GLY A 21 -86.37 -23.98 11.61
CA GLY A 21 -87.52 -24.83 11.35
C GLY A 21 -87.23 -26.19 10.72
N SER A 22 -87.21 -27.22 11.56
CA SER A 22 -87.34 -28.64 11.21
C SER A 22 -88.46 -28.92 10.17
N LYS A 23 -88.13 -29.65 9.09
CA LYS A 23 -88.83 -30.89 8.71
C LYS A 23 -88.16 -31.58 7.52
N ARG A 24 -87.98 -32.89 7.69
CA ARG A 24 -87.75 -33.86 6.61
C ARG A 24 -88.95 -33.82 5.67
N ASP A 25 -88.70 -33.72 4.37
CA ASP A 25 -89.50 -34.41 3.37
C ASP A 25 -88.67 -34.73 2.13
N ALA A 26 -88.93 -35.93 1.61
CA ALA A 26 -88.21 -36.56 0.53
C ALA A 26 -88.43 -35.82 -0.80
N PHE A 27 -87.35 -35.34 -1.40
CA PHE A 27 -87.29 -35.14 -2.85
C PHE A 27 -86.35 -36.17 -3.44
N GLN A 28 -87.01 -37.17 -4.05
CA GLN A 28 -86.45 -38.12 -4.98
C GLN A 28 -85.88 -37.33 -6.18
N LYS A 29 -84.59 -36.96 -6.11
CA LYS A 29 -83.86 -36.45 -7.27
C LYS A 29 -83.52 -37.64 -8.15
N SER A 30 -84.16 -37.68 -9.31
CA SER A 30 -83.78 -38.49 -10.46
C SER A 30 -82.25 -38.47 -10.65
N PRO A 31 -81.61 -39.58 -11.04
CA PRO A 31 -80.19 -39.59 -11.33
C PRO A 31 -79.93 -38.55 -12.43
N LEU A 32 -79.08 -37.56 -12.13
CA LEU A 32 -78.47 -36.74 -13.15
C LEU A 32 -77.79 -37.69 -14.14
N PRO A 33 -77.95 -37.49 -15.46
CA PRO A 33 -77.31 -38.38 -16.43
C PRO A 33 -75.80 -38.24 -16.29
N GLU A 34 -75.10 -39.35 -16.10
CA GLU A 34 -73.66 -39.41 -16.35
C GLU A 34 -73.40 -38.93 -17.78
N PRO A 35 -72.60 -37.87 -18.01
CA PRO A 35 -72.06 -37.64 -19.32
C PRO A 35 -70.79 -38.49 -19.44
N SER A 36 -70.92 -39.68 -20.02
CA SER A 36 -69.79 -40.42 -20.58
C SER A 36 -69.24 -39.65 -21.79
N LEU A 37 -68.45 -38.60 -21.54
CA LEU A 37 -67.63 -37.95 -22.56
C LEU A 37 -66.26 -38.61 -22.55
N ASP A 38 -66.19 -39.75 -23.24
CA ASP A 38 -64.94 -40.47 -23.48
C ASP A 38 -64.07 -39.68 -24.45
N ASN A 39 -62.90 -39.26 -23.97
CA ASN A 39 -61.78 -38.68 -24.72
C ASN A 39 -62.08 -37.44 -25.58
N CYS A 40 -61.70 -36.26 -25.08
CA CYS A 40 -61.77 -35.02 -25.85
C CYS A 40 -60.54 -34.87 -26.75
N ARG A 41 -60.75 -34.84 -28.07
CA ARG A 41 -59.72 -34.45 -29.05
C ARG A 41 -60.05 -33.10 -29.64
N CYS A 42 -59.19 -32.12 -29.42
CA CYS A 42 -59.29 -30.82 -30.11
C CYS A 42 -58.01 -30.56 -30.93
N CYS A 43 -58.20 -29.98 -32.11
CA CYS A 43 -57.15 -29.43 -32.95
C CYS A 43 -57.62 -28.02 -33.35
N GLY A 44 -56.80 -26.99 -33.14
CA GLY A 44 -57.16 -25.58 -33.40
C GLY A 44 -57.08 -24.67 -32.17
N ARG A 45 -57.91 -23.63 -32.10
CA ARG A 45 -57.90 -22.64 -31.02
C ARG A 45 -59.04 -22.88 -30.01
N LEU A 46 -58.72 -22.88 -28.72
CA LEU A 46 -59.66 -22.99 -27.60
C LEU A 46 -59.54 -21.74 -26.71
N LEU A 47 -60.62 -20.97 -26.58
CA LEU A 47 -60.67 -19.80 -25.70
C LEU A 47 -61.58 -20.14 -24.51
N LEU A 48 -61.04 -20.04 -23.30
CA LEU A 48 -61.74 -20.31 -22.04
C LEU A 48 -61.74 -19.04 -21.20
N SER A 49 -62.92 -18.54 -20.85
CA SER A 49 -63.09 -17.34 -20.02
C SER A 49 -64.09 -17.61 -18.90
N GLU A 50 -63.58 -17.71 -17.67
CA GLU A 50 -64.36 -18.06 -16.48
C GLU A 50 -65.15 -19.36 -16.65
N GLN A 51 -64.51 -20.36 -17.28
CA GLN A 51 -65.15 -21.64 -17.62
C GLN A 51 -64.63 -22.79 -16.76
N VAL A 52 -65.49 -23.81 -16.62
CA VAL A 52 -65.12 -25.14 -16.14
C VAL A 52 -65.05 -26.08 -17.33
N TYR A 53 -63.85 -26.55 -17.66
CA TYR A 53 -63.64 -27.58 -18.67
C TYR A 53 -63.54 -28.95 -17.99
N CYS A 54 -64.45 -29.88 -18.31
CA CYS A 54 -64.44 -31.23 -17.75
C CYS A 54 -64.27 -32.27 -18.87
N CYS A 55 -63.23 -33.10 -18.78
CA CYS A 55 -63.04 -34.23 -19.68
C CYS A 55 -62.23 -35.35 -19.02
N ILE A 56 -62.60 -36.62 -19.19
CA ILE A 56 -61.85 -37.74 -18.56
C ILE A 56 -60.39 -37.74 -19.02
N ALA A 57 -60.15 -37.71 -20.34
CA ALA A 57 -58.82 -37.51 -20.89
C ALA A 57 -58.88 -36.58 -22.11
N SER A 58 -57.88 -35.71 -22.25
CA SER A 58 -57.79 -34.73 -23.33
C SER A 58 -56.53 -34.95 -24.16
N THR A 59 -56.66 -34.98 -25.49
CA THR A 59 -55.53 -34.96 -26.42
C THR A 59 -55.63 -33.71 -27.29
N LEU A 60 -54.67 -32.81 -27.13
CA LEU A 60 -54.64 -31.48 -27.70
C LEU A 60 -53.41 -31.38 -28.61
N GLN A 61 -53.60 -31.64 -29.90
CA GLN A 61 -52.52 -31.60 -30.88
C GLN A 61 -52.51 -30.24 -31.58
N SER A 62 -51.34 -29.59 -31.58
CA SER A 62 -51.12 -28.25 -32.14
C SER A 62 -52.21 -27.25 -31.77
N THR A 63 -52.70 -27.36 -30.53
CA THR A 63 -53.83 -26.57 -30.04
C THR A 63 -53.32 -25.29 -29.40
N HIS A 64 -53.98 -24.16 -29.68
CA HIS A 64 -53.77 -22.89 -29.00
C HIS A 64 -54.88 -22.68 -27.97
N ILE A 65 -54.56 -22.87 -26.70
CA ILE A 65 -55.48 -22.66 -25.57
C ILE A 65 -55.20 -21.29 -24.98
N ILE A 66 -56.24 -20.49 -24.74
CA ILE A 66 -56.14 -19.18 -24.11
C ILE A 66 -57.10 -19.15 -22.93
N PHE A 67 -56.57 -18.92 -21.74
CA PHE A 67 -57.35 -18.70 -20.51
C PHE A 67 -57.44 -17.20 -20.24
N THR A 68 -58.65 -16.66 -20.12
CA THR A 68 -58.91 -15.25 -19.78
C THR A 68 -59.94 -15.13 -18.65
N GLY A 69 -60.19 -13.92 -18.14
CA GLY A 69 -61.12 -13.69 -17.03
C GLY A 69 -60.43 -13.78 -15.68
N THR A 70 -61.19 -14.12 -14.62
CA THR A 70 -60.67 -14.20 -13.25
C THR A 70 -60.08 -15.58 -12.91
N LEU A 71 -60.89 -16.64 -13.00
CA LEU A 71 -60.51 -18.01 -12.66
C LEU A 71 -61.06 -18.99 -13.71
N ASN A 72 -60.21 -19.88 -14.22
CA ASN A 72 -60.63 -21.02 -15.04
C ASN A 72 -60.35 -22.34 -14.31
N ILE A 73 -61.23 -23.33 -14.49
CA ILE A 73 -61.08 -24.67 -13.90
C ILE A 73 -60.94 -25.69 -15.03
N PHE A 74 -59.86 -26.47 -15.02
CA PHE A 74 -59.61 -27.53 -15.97
C PHE A 74 -59.55 -28.88 -15.24
N ASN A 75 -60.60 -29.67 -15.39
CA ASN A 75 -60.75 -30.98 -14.78
C ASN A 75 -60.51 -32.07 -15.82
N SER A 76 -59.34 -32.73 -15.76
CA SER A 76 -59.07 -33.91 -16.56
C SER A 76 -58.08 -34.85 -15.91
N SER A 77 -58.40 -36.14 -15.86
CA SER A 77 -57.49 -37.13 -15.25
C SER A 77 -56.13 -37.17 -15.96
N LEU A 78 -56.13 -36.96 -17.28
CA LEU A 78 -54.93 -36.85 -18.12
C LEU A 78 -55.19 -35.96 -19.33
N ALA A 79 -54.42 -34.87 -19.46
CA ALA A 79 -54.34 -34.08 -20.67
C ALA A 79 -52.95 -34.23 -21.32
N ARG A 80 -52.93 -34.42 -22.64
CA ARG A 80 -51.71 -34.42 -23.45
C ARG A 80 -51.74 -33.25 -24.42
N LEU A 81 -50.76 -32.36 -24.33
CA LEU A 81 -50.57 -31.22 -25.23
C LEU A 81 -49.31 -31.46 -26.07
N SER A 82 -49.42 -31.46 -27.39
CA SER A 82 -48.28 -31.70 -28.28
C SER A 82 -48.19 -30.64 -29.36
N GLY A 83 -47.07 -29.92 -29.45
CA GLY A 83 -46.84 -28.92 -30.49
C GLY A 83 -47.77 -27.69 -30.39
N GLY A 84 -48.30 -27.40 -29.19
CA GLY A 84 -49.35 -26.41 -28.97
C GLY A 84 -48.89 -25.15 -28.24
N ARG A 85 -49.82 -24.23 -27.98
CA ARG A 85 -49.58 -22.99 -27.25
C ARG A 85 -50.60 -22.84 -26.11
N LEU A 86 -50.14 -22.49 -24.92
CA LEU A 86 -50.95 -22.27 -23.72
C LEU A 86 -50.75 -20.82 -23.24
N ASP A 87 -51.74 -19.98 -23.45
CA ASP A 87 -51.70 -18.59 -22.99
C ASP A 87 -52.54 -18.47 -21.72
N VAL A 88 -51.86 -18.27 -20.59
CA VAL A 88 -52.50 -18.14 -19.27
C VAL A 88 -52.61 -16.65 -18.94
N HIS A 89 -53.82 -16.11 -18.99
CA HIS A 89 -54.13 -14.71 -18.66
C HIS A 89 -55.20 -14.59 -17.57
N SER A 90 -55.34 -15.62 -16.75
CA SER A 90 -56.20 -15.70 -15.56
C SER A 90 -55.59 -16.69 -14.57
N ASP A 91 -56.09 -16.73 -13.33
CA ASP A 91 -55.78 -17.85 -12.44
C ASP A 91 -56.39 -19.15 -13.00
N LEU A 92 -55.70 -20.26 -12.75
CA LEU A 92 -56.04 -21.57 -13.31
C LEU A 92 -56.04 -22.63 -12.20
N SER A 93 -57.20 -23.24 -11.94
CA SER A 93 -57.27 -24.48 -11.16
C SER A 93 -57.19 -25.67 -12.10
N TRP A 94 -56.08 -26.39 -12.07
CA TRP A 94 -55.84 -27.58 -12.88
C TRP A 94 -55.97 -28.84 -12.01
N ASN A 95 -56.85 -29.77 -12.39
CA ASN A 95 -57.10 -30.99 -11.64
C ASN A 95 -56.82 -32.22 -12.52
N GLY A 96 -55.73 -32.93 -12.20
CA GLY A 96 -55.23 -34.13 -12.87
C GLY A 96 -53.93 -33.91 -13.66
N LEU A 97 -53.49 -34.89 -14.45
CA LEU A 97 -52.14 -34.88 -15.03
C LEU A 97 -52.07 -34.08 -16.33
N LEU A 98 -51.05 -33.22 -16.48
CA LEU A 98 -50.70 -32.60 -17.76
C LEU A 98 -49.37 -33.15 -18.27
N ASP A 99 -49.34 -33.64 -19.52
CA ASP A 99 -48.12 -33.97 -20.24
C ASP A 99 -48.04 -33.08 -21.50
N ALA A 100 -47.20 -32.06 -21.45
CA ALA A 100 -47.05 -31.08 -22.52
C ALA A 100 -45.67 -31.19 -23.17
N SER A 101 -45.65 -31.50 -24.46
CA SER A 101 -44.43 -31.65 -25.25
C SER A 101 -44.35 -30.64 -26.40
N ALA A 102 -43.16 -30.11 -26.69
CA ALA A 102 -42.92 -29.19 -27.81
C ALA A 102 -43.90 -28.00 -27.83
N SER A 103 -44.25 -27.49 -26.65
CA SER A 103 -45.32 -26.51 -26.49
C SER A 103 -44.79 -25.20 -25.90
N THR A 104 -45.46 -24.09 -26.21
CA THR A 104 -45.12 -22.77 -25.67
C THR A 104 -46.17 -22.35 -24.65
N ILE A 105 -45.76 -22.06 -23.42
CA ILE A 105 -46.63 -21.56 -22.36
C ILE A 105 -46.27 -20.09 -22.12
N THR A 106 -47.26 -19.20 -22.19
CA THR A 106 -47.03 -17.76 -22.07
C THR A 106 -47.97 -17.10 -21.07
N THR A 107 -47.53 -15.97 -20.48
CA THR A 107 -48.39 -15.09 -19.67
C THR A 107 -48.33 -13.64 -20.16
N LYS A 108 -49.25 -12.81 -19.65
CA LYS A 108 -49.32 -11.38 -19.95
C LYS A 108 -48.54 -10.54 -18.93
N GLN A 109 -47.27 -10.84 -18.66
CA GLN A 109 -46.37 -10.08 -17.75
C GLN A 109 -46.91 -9.80 -16.31
N THR A 110 -48.12 -10.23 -15.97
CA THR A 110 -48.75 -10.19 -14.66
C THR A 110 -48.66 -11.56 -14.01
N ARG A 111 -48.47 -11.61 -12.68
CA ARG A 111 -48.39 -12.87 -11.93
C ARG A 111 -49.73 -13.61 -11.98
N PHE A 112 -49.70 -14.88 -12.38
CA PHE A 112 -50.87 -15.78 -12.35
C PHE A 112 -50.57 -17.06 -11.57
N THR A 113 -51.60 -17.57 -10.92
CA THR A 113 -51.50 -18.76 -10.09
C THR A 113 -52.06 -19.98 -10.82
N ILE A 114 -51.32 -21.08 -10.77
CA ILE A 114 -51.77 -22.39 -11.22
C ILE A 114 -51.91 -23.26 -9.98
N ASP A 115 -53.16 -23.49 -9.59
CA ASP A 115 -53.54 -24.18 -8.38
C ASP A 115 -54.19 -25.54 -8.67
N THR A 116 -54.33 -26.37 -7.65
CA THR A 116 -55.00 -27.66 -7.75
C THR A 116 -55.74 -28.02 -6.47
N GLN A 117 -56.91 -28.65 -6.63
CA GLN A 117 -57.68 -29.21 -5.51
C GLN A 117 -57.38 -30.70 -5.28
N LEU A 118 -56.62 -31.34 -6.18
CA LEU A 118 -56.31 -32.77 -6.12
C LEU A 118 -54.83 -33.01 -5.80
N ALA A 119 -54.56 -33.83 -4.80
CA ALA A 119 -53.20 -34.15 -4.39
C ALA A 119 -52.38 -34.88 -5.47
N ALA A 120 -53.04 -35.63 -6.36
CA ALA A 120 -52.40 -36.41 -7.44
C ALA A 120 -52.15 -35.60 -8.73
N THR A 121 -52.47 -34.31 -8.76
CA THR A 121 -52.20 -33.43 -9.89
C THR A 121 -50.70 -33.22 -10.06
N SER A 122 -50.21 -33.23 -11.29
CA SER A 122 -48.85 -32.79 -11.63
C SER A 122 -48.76 -32.36 -13.08
N TRP A 123 -47.80 -31.49 -13.36
CA TRP A 123 -47.49 -31.04 -14.72
C TRP A 123 -46.12 -31.58 -15.15
N THR A 124 -46.07 -32.16 -16.34
CA THR A 124 -44.84 -32.60 -16.99
C THR A 124 -44.67 -31.82 -18.29
N LEU A 125 -43.61 -31.03 -18.37
CA LEU A 125 -43.27 -30.22 -19.54
C LEU A 125 -41.99 -30.79 -20.18
N ARG A 126 -42.05 -31.08 -21.48
CA ARG A 126 -40.95 -31.69 -22.24
C ARG A 126 -40.64 -30.89 -23.50
N ASN A 127 -39.37 -30.53 -23.73
CA ASN A 127 -38.97 -29.77 -24.93
C ASN A 127 -39.83 -28.52 -25.15
N SER A 128 -40.23 -27.86 -24.06
CA SER A 128 -41.25 -26.79 -24.07
C SER A 128 -40.62 -25.47 -23.65
N THR A 129 -41.27 -24.35 -23.97
CA THR A 129 -40.79 -23.01 -23.62
C THR A 129 -41.77 -22.28 -22.71
N LEU A 130 -41.27 -21.74 -21.60
CA LEU A 130 -41.97 -20.83 -20.70
C LEU A 130 -41.58 -19.39 -21.07
N LYS A 131 -42.45 -18.67 -21.76
CA LYS A 131 -42.14 -17.33 -22.27
C LYS A 131 -42.89 -16.26 -21.49
N ASP A 132 -42.20 -15.20 -21.08
CA ASP A 132 -42.77 -14.07 -20.33
C ASP A 132 -43.59 -14.55 -19.12
N ALA A 133 -43.15 -15.66 -18.53
CA ALA A 133 -43.86 -16.38 -17.49
C ALA A 133 -43.61 -15.75 -16.11
N VAL A 134 -44.67 -15.30 -15.46
CA VAL A 134 -44.66 -14.98 -14.02
C VAL A 134 -45.68 -15.92 -13.37
N PHE A 135 -45.23 -17.13 -13.05
CA PHE A 135 -46.11 -18.19 -12.57
C PHE A 135 -45.87 -18.54 -11.12
N THR A 136 -46.97 -18.75 -10.41
CA THR A 136 -46.98 -19.40 -9.11
C THR A 136 -47.63 -20.77 -9.25
N PHE A 137 -46.86 -21.84 -9.09
CA PHE A 137 -47.34 -23.21 -9.15
C PHE A 137 -47.59 -23.76 -7.74
N HIS A 138 -48.82 -24.17 -7.45
CA HIS A 138 -49.19 -24.87 -6.21
C HIS A 138 -49.31 -26.40 -6.42
N LEU A 139 -48.72 -26.91 -7.50
CA LEU A 139 -48.70 -28.33 -7.88
C LEU A 139 -47.26 -28.80 -8.18
N PRO A 140 -46.95 -30.10 -8.05
CA PRO A 140 -45.67 -30.66 -8.47
C PRO A 140 -45.42 -30.51 -9.97
N LEU A 141 -44.19 -30.14 -10.32
CA LEU A 141 -43.79 -29.82 -11.69
C LEU A 141 -42.56 -30.64 -12.12
N TYR A 142 -42.58 -31.16 -13.34
CA TYR A 142 -41.47 -31.88 -13.95
C TYR A 142 -41.07 -31.19 -15.26
N LEU A 143 -39.89 -30.59 -15.29
CA LEU A 143 -39.34 -29.85 -16.41
C LEU A 143 -38.20 -30.65 -17.04
N PHE A 144 -38.36 -31.05 -18.31
CA PHE A 144 -37.35 -31.76 -19.08
C PHE A 144 -37.08 -31.02 -20.37
N ASN A 145 -35.83 -30.58 -20.61
CA ASN A 145 -35.48 -29.78 -21.79
C ASN A 145 -36.39 -28.55 -21.94
N VAL A 146 -36.64 -27.84 -20.84
CA VAL A 146 -37.48 -26.66 -20.84
C VAL A 146 -36.62 -25.41 -20.92
N THR A 147 -36.99 -24.47 -21.80
CA THR A 147 -36.38 -23.14 -21.82
C THR A 147 -37.30 -22.10 -21.20
N SER A 148 -36.78 -21.18 -20.40
CA SER A 148 -37.54 -20.00 -19.95
C SER A 148 -36.86 -18.70 -20.38
N ASP A 149 -37.68 -17.78 -20.91
CA ASP A 149 -37.24 -16.49 -21.44
C ASP A 149 -38.05 -15.34 -20.81
N LEU A 150 -37.40 -14.21 -20.55
CA LEU A 150 -38.03 -12.96 -20.12
C LEU A 150 -37.79 -11.89 -21.20
N ALA A 151 -38.83 -11.19 -21.66
CA ALA A 151 -38.66 -10.05 -22.56
C ALA A 151 -37.75 -8.96 -21.96
N GLU A 152 -36.84 -8.43 -22.78
CA GLU A 152 -35.63 -7.65 -22.43
C GLU A 152 -35.83 -6.28 -21.72
N GLU A 153 -37.04 -5.90 -21.26
CA GLU A 153 -37.33 -4.51 -20.85
C GLU A 153 -38.04 -4.30 -19.50
N VAL A 154 -38.11 -5.29 -18.60
CA VAL A 154 -38.92 -5.13 -17.36
C VAL A 154 -38.09 -5.27 -16.09
N ASP A 155 -38.23 -4.28 -15.19
CA ASP A 155 -37.56 -4.16 -13.88
C ASP A 155 -37.52 -5.49 -13.09
N ASN A 156 -36.33 -5.83 -12.60
CA ASN A 156 -35.96 -7.17 -12.10
C ASN A 156 -36.66 -7.64 -10.80
N ASP A 157 -37.40 -6.78 -10.08
CA ASP A 157 -37.81 -7.09 -8.70
C ASP A 157 -39.19 -7.77 -8.56
N ARG A 158 -39.92 -8.04 -9.65
CA ARG A 158 -41.30 -8.57 -9.58
C ARG A 158 -41.61 -9.76 -10.50
N HIS A 159 -40.61 -10.33 -11.17
CA HIS A 159 -40.84 -11.31 -12.23
C HIS A 159 -39.98 -12.58 -12.03
N GLY A 160 -40.64 -13.70 -11.74
CA GLY A 160 -39.98 -14.99 -11.51
C GLY A 160 -40.94 -16.17 -11.47
N LEU A 161 -40.37 -17.36 -11.32
CA LEU A 161 -41.08 -18.62 -11.14
C LEU A 161 -41.15 -18.96 -9.64
N HIS A 162 -42.35 -19.24 -9.14
CA HIS A 162 -42.57 -19.71 -7.78
C HIS A 162 -43.08 -21.14 -7.80
N PHE A 163 -42.35 -22.05 -7.15
CA PHE A 163 -42.76 -23.42 -6.96
C PHE A 163 -43.09 -23.64 -5.48
N HIS A 164 -44.35 -23.94 -5.14
CA HIS A 164 -44.74 -24.22 -3.76
C HIS A 164 -44.66 -25.70 -3.39
N ARG A 165 -44.43 -26.58 -4.38
CA ARG A 165 -44.32 -28.02 -4.20
C ARG A 165 -43.07 -28.54 -4.90
N GLY A 166 -42.76 -29.82 -4.65
CA GLY A 166 -41.61 -30.52 -5.23
C GLY A 166 -41.53 -30.33 -6.74
N THR A 167 -40.40 -29.81 -7.21
CA THR A 167 -40.15 -29.54 -8.62
C THR A 167 -38.91 -30.28 -9.08
N PHE A 168 -39.02 -30.96 -10.22
CA PHE A 168 -37.91 -31.66 -10.87
C PHE A 168 -37.52 -30.91 -12.15
N ILE A 169 -36.25 -30.53 -12.28
CA ILE A 169 -35.71 -29.75 -13.38
C ILE A 169 -34.54 -30.53 -13.97
N SER A 170 -34.60 -30.86 -15.25
CA SER A 170 -33.51 -31.58 -15.90
C SER A 170 -33.27 -31.13 -17.33
N ASN A 171 -31.98 -31.00 -17.70
CA ASN A 171 -31.56 -30.59 -19.04
C ASN A 171 -32.22 -29.29 -19.50
N SER A 172 -32.56 -28.41 -18.56
CA SER A 172 -33.37 -27.21 -18.80
C SER A 172 -32.52 -25.96 -18.69
N ILE A 173 -32.94 -24.90 -19.40
CA ILE A 173 -32.31 -23.58 -19.38
C ILE A 173 -33.36 -22.60 -18.84
N LEU A 174 -33.25 -22.23 -17.57
CA LEU A 174 -34.17 -21.31 -16.92
C LEU A 174 -33.51 -19.93 -16.76
N SER A 175 -33.72 -19.05 -17.74
CA SER A 175 -33.17 -17.68 -17.73
C SER A 175 -33.97 -16.75 -16.82
N GLN A 176 -35.16 -17.16 -16.39
CA GLN A 176 -35.97 -16.44 -15.40
C GLN A 176 -35.51 -16.76 -13.97
N HIS A 177 -35.66 -15.80 -13.05
CA HIS A 177 -35.35 -16.02 -11.64
C HIS A 177 -36.34 -17.02 -11.04
N VAL A 178 -35.85 -17.98 -10.26
CA VAL A 178 -36.68 -18.85 -9.43
C VAL A 178 -36.70 -18.25 -8.04
N ASP A 179 -37.84 -17.67 -7.66
CA ASP A 179 -38.00 -16.93 -6.41
C ASP A 179 -38.17 -17.85 -5.21
N GLN A 180 -38.81 -19.01 -5.41
CA GLN A 180 -39.11 -19.95 -4.35
C GLN A 180 -39.12 -21.38 -4.88
N CYS A 181 -38.40 -22.28 -4.21
CA CYS A 181 -38.52 -23.71 -4.44
C CYS A 181 -38.21 -24.51 -3.16
N PRO A 182 -39.19 -24.76 -2.28
CA PRO A 182 -38.94 -25.40 -0.98
C PRO A 182 -38.32 -26.80 -1.13
N LEU A 183 -38.64 -27.50 -2.23
CA LEU A 183 -38.01 -28.74 -2.62
C LEU A 183 -37.76 -28.78 -4.13
N CYS A 184 -36.49 -28.70 -4.53
CA CYS A 184 -36.07 -28.72 -5.92
C CYS A 184 -35.10 -29.88 -6.17
N ASN A 185 -35.36 -30.67 -7.21
CA ASN A 185 -34.40 -31.62 -7.73
C ASN A 185 -33.92 -31.12 -9.10
N VAL A 186 -32.66 -30.74 -9.20
CA VAL A 186 -32.10 -30.12 -10.39
C VAL A 186 -30.97 -30.98 -10.90
N ARG A 187 -31.02 -31.34 -12.19
CA ARG A 187 -29.98 -32.14 -12.83
C ARG A 187 -29.56 -31.57 -14.18
N GLN A 188 -28.27 -31.42 -14.41
CA GLN A 188 -27.72 -31.06 -15.72
C GLN A 188 -28.45 -29.83 -16.34
N SER A 189 -28.48 -28.69 -15.67
CA SER A 189 -29.34 -27.56 -16.07
C SER A 189 -28.63 -26.21 -15.91
N ASP A 190 -29.01 -25.25 -16.74
CA ASP A 190 -28.54 -23.87 -16.67
C ASP A 190 -29.64 -23.03 -16.01
N LEU A 191 -29.34 -22.40 -14.87
CA LEU A 191 -30.29 -21.64 -14.06
C LEU A 191 -29.78 -20.22 -13.87
N ARG A 192 -30.71 -19.27 -13.70
CA ARG A 192 -30.33 -17.90 -13.31
C ARG A 192 -29.86 -17.81 -11.84
N ASN A 193 -30.51 -18.56 -10.94
CA ASN A 193 -30.21 -18.58 -9.52
C ASN A 193 -30.67 -19.90 -8.88
N LEU A 194 -30.25 -20.12 -7.63
CA LEU A 194 -30.87 -21.07 -6.71
C LEU A 194 -31.57 -20.24 -5.61
N PRO A 195 -32.89 -20.40 -5.39
CA PRO A 195 -33.58 -19.65 -4.34
C PRO A 195 -33.06 -20.01 -2.93
N ASN A 196 -33.08 -19.02 -2.04
CA ASN A 196 -32.79 -19.22 -0.62
C ASN A 196 -33.89 -20.05 0.07
N ASN A 197 -33.64 -20.49 1.30
CA ASN A 197 -34.60 -21.21 2.15
C ASN A 197 -35.24 -22.42 1.44
N SER A 198 -34.39 -23.22 0.79
CA SER A 198 -34.81 -24.27 -0.12
C SER A 198 -34.05 -25.57 0.14
N THR A 199 -34.71 -26.71 -0.08
CA THR A 199 -34.06 -28.03 -0.07
C THR A 199 -33.76 -28.46 -1.50
N PHE A 200 -32.49 -28.63 -1.83
CA PHE A 200 -32.03 -28.95 -3.17
C PHE A 200 -31.42 -30.36 -3.24
N ASN A 201 -31.81 -31.12 -4.25
CA ASN A 201 -31.09 -32.31 -4.69
C ASN A 201 -30.44 -31.98 -6.03
N LEU A 202 -29.12 -31.76 -6.03
CA LEU A 202 -28.38 -31.30 -7.21
C LEU A 202 -27.54 -32.42 -7.80
N GLY A 203 -27.49 -32.51 -9.13
CA GLY A 203 -26.58 -33.45 -9.79
C GLY A 203 -26.22 -33.15 -11.24
N GLY A 204 -25.14 -33.77 -11.71
CA GLY A 204 -24.53 -33.43 -13.00
C GLY A 204 -24.00 -31.99 -13.03
N LEU A 205 -23.95 -31.39 -14.21
CA LEU A 205 -23.44 -30.02 -14.39
C LEU A 205 -24.55 -28.98 -14.23
N ILE A 206 -24.45 -28.12 -13.22
CA ILE A 206 -25.35 -26.98 -12.99
C ILE A 206 -24.61 -25.68 -13.34
N ARG A 207 -25.16 -24.88 -14.26
CA ARG A 207 -24.59 -23.56 -14.56
C ARG A 207 -25.45 -22.46 -13.99
N LEU A 208 -24.82 -21.50 -13.31
CA LEU A 208 -25.47 -20.33 -12.75
C LEU A 208 -25.10 -19.09 -13.56
N ASN A 209 -26.11 -18.48 -14.18
CA ASN A 209 -25.98 -17.33 -15.07
C ASN A 209 -26.73 -16.12 -14.49
N PRO A 210 -26.16 -15.41 -13.50
CA PRO A 210 -26.78 -14.19 -13.00
C PRO A 210 -26.73 -13.11 -14.07
N GLN A 211 -27.86 -12.42 -14.27
CA GLN A 211 -27.93 -11.30 -15.20
C GLN A 211 -27.46 -10.03 -14.47
N SER A 212 -26.40 -9.38 -14.97
CA SER A 212 -25.88 -8.12 -14.44
C SER A 212 -26.94 -7.02 -14.53
N SER A 213 -27.31 -6.46 -13.37
CA SER A 213 -28.06 -5.22 -13.32
C SER A 213 -27.11 -4.08 -13.71
N ARG A 214 -27.52 -3.22 -14.63
CA ARG A 214 -26.68 -2.13 -15.16
C ARG A 214 -26.17 -1.23 -14.01
N GLY A 215 -24.92 -1.44 -13.59
CA GLY A 215 -24.16 -0.54 -12.71
C GLY A 215 -23.88 -1.01 -11.28
N ALA A 216 -24.43 -2.14 -10.83
CA ALA A 216 -24.05 -2.79 -9.57
C ALA A 216 -23.61 -4.22 -9.90
N GLY A 217 -22.51 -4.70 -9.31
CA GLY A 217 -22.05 -6.08 -9.51
C GLY A 217 -23.19 -7.08 -9.28
N SER A 218 -23.24 -8.16 -10.05
CA SER A 218 -24.20 -9.24 -9.87
C SER A 218 -23.82 -10.02 -8.61
N HIS A 219 -24.76 -10.19 -7.68
CA HIS A 219 -24.56 -11.00 -6.49
C HIS A 219 -25.40 -12.27 -6.60
N VAL A 220 -24.74 -13.43 -6.61
CA VAL A 220 -25.42 -14.73 -6.43
C VAL A 220 -25.22 -15.13 -4.99
N THR A 221 -26.32 -15.22 -4.25
CA THR A 221 -26.31 -15.61 -2.85
C THR A 221 -27.21 -16.81 -2.65
N ILE A 222 -26.70 -17.85 -1.99
CA ILE A 222 -27.45 -19.02 -1.54
C ILE A 222 -27.40 -19.02 -0.01
N CYS A 223 -28.56 -18.87 0.62
CA CYS A 223 -28.70 -18.79 2.07
C CYS A 223 -29.78 -19.73 2.62
N ASP A 224 -29.63 -20.11 3.89
CA ASP A 224 -30.63 -20.82 4.68
C ASP A 224 -31.12 -22.12 4.02
N SER A 225 -30.26 -22.80 3.27
CA SER A 225 -30.66 -23.92 2.40
C SER A 225 -30.09 -25.26 2.88
N ILE A 226 -30.72 -26.35 2.44
CA ILE A 226 -30.19 -27.71 2.59
C ILE A 226 -29.91 -28.22 1.19
N ILE A 227 -28.69 -28.69 0.94
CA ILE A 227 -28.31 -29.14 -0.39
C ILE A 227 -27.62 -30.49 -0.33
N ASP A 228 -28.25 -31.45 -0.99
CA ASP A 228 -27.75 -32.80 -1.17
C ASP A 228 -27.19 -32.93 -2.59
N GLY A 229 -25.85 -32.96 -2.71
CA GLY A 229 -25.14 -33.09 -3.97
C GLY A 229 -24.85 -34.54 -4.34
N SER A 230 -25.10 -34.91 -5.60
CA SER A 230 -24.66 -36.19 -6.14
C SER A 230 -23.15 -36.21 -6.39
N SER A 231 -22.57 -37.41 -6.53
CA SER A 231 -21.12 -37.56 -6.74
C SER A 231 -20.58 -36.94 -8.03
N ASP A 232 -21.45 -36.73 -9.03
CA ASP A 232 -21.16 -36.12 -10.32
C ASP A 232 -21.53 -34.61 -10.39
N LEU A 233 -21.88 -33.99 -9.25
CA LEU A 233 -22.25 -32.59 -9.19
C LEU A 233 -21.05 -31.68 -9.49
N ALA A 234 -21.21 -30.84 -10.51
CA ALA A 234 -20.32 -29.72 -10.80
C ALA A 234 -21.15 -28.44 -10.92
N ILE A 235 -20.69 -27.36 -10.30
CA ILE A 235 -21.31 -26.03 -10.37
C ILE A 235 -20.35 -25.08 -11.08
N GLU A 236 -20.82 -24.48 -12.16
CA GLU A 236 -20.11 -23.44 -12.91
C GLU A 236 -20.87 -22.13 -12.77
N THR A 237 -20.19 -21.04 -12.42
CA THR A 237 -20.79 -19.71 -12.37
C THR A 237 -20.22 -18.85 -13.48
N HIS A 238 -21.06 -18.35 -14.39
CA HIS A 238 -20.64 -17.39 -15.41
C HIS A 238 -20.86 -15.97 -14.90
N LEU A 239 -19.86 -15.47 -14.20
CA LEU A 239 -19.85 -14.15 -13.58
C LEU A 239 -19.15 -13.13 -14.47
N GLY A 240 -19.69 -11.91 -14.53
CA GLY A 240 -19.04 -10.76 -15.13
C GLY A 240 -17.98 -10.14 -14.22
N VAL A 241 -17.29 -9.11 -14.71
CA VAL A 241 -16.27 -8.38 -13.93
C VAL A 241 -16.96 -7.65 -12.77
N ALA A 242 -16.54 -7.93 -11.52
CA ALA A 242 -17.04 -7.39 -10.24
C ALA A 242 -18.27 -8.09 -9.60
N ASP A 243 -18.54 -9.33 -9.97
CA ASP A 243 -19.62 -10.13 -9.37
C ASP A 243 -19.13 -10.94 -8.14
N ILE A 244 -20.04 -11.21 -7.19
CA ILE A 244 -19.77 -11.98 -5.96
C ILE A 244 -20.66 -13.23 -5.94
N PHE A 245 -20.07 -14.39 -5.66
CA PHE A 245 -20.80 -15.62 -5.36
C PHE A 245 -20.64 -15.96 -3.88
N ARG A 246 -21.75 -16.05 -3.16
CA ARG A 246 -21.78 -16.30 -1.71
C ARG A 246 -22.69 -17.47 -1.37
N ILE A 247 -22.20 -18.36 -0.51
CA ILE A 247 -23.01 -19.35 0.17
C ILE A 247 -22.93 -19.06 1.67
N ALA A 248 -24.06 -18.95 2.35
CA ALA A 248 -24.09 -18.75 3.80
C ALA A 248 -25.18 -19.57 4.49
N ASP A 249 -24.99 -19.89 5.77
CA ASP A 249 -26.03 -20.47 6.64
C ASP A 249 -26.68 -21.73 6.02
N THR A 250 -25.87 -22.58 5.39
CA THR A 250 -26.35 -23.66 4.52
C THR A 250 -25.77 -25.01 4.94
N ILE A 251 -26.60 -26.05 4.89
CA ILE A 251 -26.17 -27.44 5.10
C ILE A 251 -25.85 -28.07 3.74
N ILE A 252 -24.62 -28.56 3.56
CA ILE A 252 -24.16 -29.19 2.33
C ILE A 252 -23.77 -30.64 2.60
N ASN A 253 -24.39 -31.59 1.89
CA ASN A 253 -24.05 -33.00 1.92
C ASN A 253 -23.62 -33.49 0.53
N GLY A 254 -22.84 -34.58 0.50
CA GLY A 254 -22.37 -35.19 -0.74
C GLY A 254 -21.13 -34.53 -1.32
N ALA A 255 -20.82 -34.80 -2.60
CA ALA A 255 -19.63 -34.25 -3.25
C ALA A 255 -19.98 -33.03 -4.10
N TRP A 256 -19.13 -32.02 -4.05
CA TRP A 256 -19.33 -30.75 -4.75
C TRP A 256 -18.04 -30.33 -5.41
N ASN A 257 -18.13 -30.04 -6.72
CA ASN A 257 -17.05 -29.46 -7.48
C ASN A 257 -17.49 -28.09 -8.00
N PHE A 258 -16.88 -27.03 -7.47
CA PHE A 258 -17.08 -25.68 -7.98
C PHE A 258 -15.96 -25.32 -8.93
N LYS A 259 -16.33 -24.79 -10.10
CA LYS A 259 -15.39 -24.26 -11.08
C LYS A 259 -15.65 -22.76 -11.25
N GLY A 260 -14.81 -21.96 -10.60
CA GLY A 260 -14.74 -20.51 -10.83
C GLY A 260 -14.16 -20.22 -12.23
N PHE A 261 -14.60 -19.15 -12.87
CA PHE A 261 -14.09 -18.77 -14.19
C PHE A 261 -12.75 -18.03 -14.06
N ASP A 262 -11.72 -18.47 -14.80
CA ASP A 262 -10.33 -17.97 -14.79
C ASP A 262 -10.13 -16.54 -15.38
N GLY A 263 -11.14 -15.67 -15.31
CA GLY A 263 -11.21 -14.46 -16.14
C GLY A 263 -10.84 -13.12 -15.49
N ALA A 264 -10.83 -12.99 -14.16
CA ALA A 264 -10.58 -11.70 -13.51
C ALA A 264 -10.11 -11.84 -12.05
N ASP A 265 -9.01 -11.16 -11.71
CA ASP A 265 -8.42 -11.03 -10.37
C ASP A 265 -9.35 -10.41 -9.28
N ILE A 266 -10.65 -10.23 -9.56
CA ILE A 266 -11.60 -9.45 -8.74
C ILE A 266 -12.85 -10.26 -8.35
N LEU A 267 -13.03 -11.50 -8.82
CA LEU A 267 -14.16 -12.33 -8.38
C LEU A 267 -13.88 -12.86 -6.96
N SER A 268 -14.65 -12.39 -5.97
CA SER A 268 -14.60 -12.93 -4.61
C SER A 268 -15.71 -13.98 -4.43
N HIS A 269 -15.33 -15.25 -4.37
CA HIS A 269 -16.23 -16.31 -3.90
C HIS A 269 -16.16 -16.35 -2.37
N SER A 270 -17.28 -16.59 -1.71
CA SER A 270 -17.30 -16.73 -0.25
C SER A 270 -18.20 -17.85 0.24
N MET A 271 -17.74 -18.57 1.26
CA MET A 271 -18.54 -19.51 2.03
C MET A 271 -18.51 -19.11 3.50
N ARG A 272 -19.69 -19.04 4.13
CA ARG A 272 -19.85 -18.70 5.53
C ARG A 272 -20.80 -19.68 6.23
N ASP A 273 -20.50 -20.06 7.47
CA ASP A 273 -21.42 -20.80 8.34
C ASP A 273 -22.01 -22.04 7.64
N ILE A 274 -21.11 -22.84 7.05
CA ILE A 274 -21.46 -24.04 6.32
C ILE A 274 -21.34 -25.24 7.24
N HIS A 275 -22.35 -26.10 7.20
CA HIS A 275 -22.38 -27.34 7.97
C HIS A 275 -22.62 -28.54 7.04
N GLY A 276 -22.18 -29.73 7.46
CA GLY A 276 -22.53 -30.97 6.78
C GLY A 276 -21.38 -31.96 6.67
N SER A 277 -21.55 -32.94 5.80
CA SER A 277 -20.62 -34.08 5.61
C SER A 277 -20.07 -34.15 4.19
N SER A 278 -19.87 -32.99 3.58
CA SER A 278 -19.54 -32.85 2.16
C SER A 278 -18.07 -33.10 1.83
N TYR A 279 -17.81 -33.44 0.57
CA TYR A 279 -16.49 -33.37 -0.06
C TYR A 279 -16.48 -32.15 -0.98
N LEU A 280 -15.68 -31.14 -0.66
CA LEU A 280 -15.68 -29.85 -1.36
C LEU A 280 -14.41 -29.71 -2.21
N LEU A 281 -14.58 -29.50 -3.51
CA LEU A 281 -13.52 -29.07 -4.42
C LEU A 281 -13.86 -27.66 -4.90
N LEU A 282 -13.07 -26.68 -4.47
CA LEU A 282 -13.35 -25.26 -4.59
C LEU A 282 -12.35 -24.61 -5.56
N GLY A 283 -12.73 -24.50 -6.83
CA GLY A 283 -11.91 -23.89 -7.86
C GLY A 283 -11.90 -22.36 -7.79
N GLY A 284 -10.75 -21.74 -8.06
CA GLY A 284 -10.54 -20.29 -8.01
C GLY A 284 -10.28 -19.70 -6.60
N ASN A 285 -10.52 -18.40 -6.44
CA ASN A 285 -10.27 -17.67 -5.19
C ASN A 285 -11.48 -17.69 -4.24
N TRP A 286 -11.24 -18.12 -2.99
CA TRP A 286 -12.24 -18.26 -1.93
C TRP A 286 -11.91 -17.54 -0.63
N THR A 287 -12.92 -16.88 -0.08
CA THR A 287 -12.94 -16.40 1.31
C THR A 287 -13.84 -17.32 2.15
N LEU A 288 -13.28 -17.96 3.17
CA LEU A 288 -13.98 -18.96 3.98
C LEU A 288 -14.20 -18.47 5.41
N TYR A 289 -15.36 -18.79 6.00
CA TYR A 289 -15.69 -18.48 7.39
C TYR A 289 -16.53 -19.61 8.01
N ASN A 290 -16.06 -20.21 9.10
CA ASN A 290 -16.81 -21.24 9.83
C ASN A 290 -17.38 -22.33 8.90
N VAL A 291 -16.49 -23.06 8.23
CA VAL A 291 -16.86 -24.08 7.25
C VAL A 291 -16.59 -25.46 7.83
N ARG A 292 -17.62 -26.31 7.87
CA ARG A 292 -17.51 -27.71 8.26
C ARG A 292 -17.82 -28.62 7.07
N ALA A 293 -16.88 -29.49 6.75
CA ALA A 293 -16.98 -30.49 5.69
C ALA A 293 -16.22 -31.76 6.11
N LYS A 294 -16.28 -32.81 5.30
CA LYS A 294 -15.45 -33.99 5.52
C LYS A 294 -14.04 -33.79 4.94
N ASP A 295 -13.95 -33.52 3.64
CA ASP A 295 -12.69 -33.17 2.97
C ASP A 295 -12.89 -31.90 2.15
N MET A 296 -11.83 -31.10 2.05
CA MET A 296 -11.83 -29.86 1.29
C MET A 296 -10.54 -29.70 0.49
N THR A 297 -10.65 -29.33 -0.77
CA THR A 297 -9.54 -28.90 -1.64
C THR A 297 -9.90 -27.53 -2.22
N VAL A 298 -8.98 -26.57 -2.13
CA VAL A 298 -9.20 -25.18 -2.53
C VAL A 298 -8.01 -24.71 -3.37
N ASP A 299 -8.28 -24.14 -4.53
CA ASP A 299 -7.21 -23.62 -5.41
C ASP A 299 -6.51 -22.43 -4.75
N GLU A 300 -7.28 -21.44 -4.28
CA GLU A 300 -6.70 -20.24 -3.66
C GLU A 300 -7.53 -19.73 -2.48
N ILE A 301 -6.86 -19.48 -1.35
CA ILE A 301 -7.42 -18.76 -0.19
C ILE A 301 -6.69 -17.44 -0.03
N ILE A 302 -7.43 -16.32 -0.07
CA ILE A 302 -6.89 -15.01 0.23
C ILE A 302 -7.29 -14.54 1.63
N MET A 303 -6.30 -14.39 2.51
CA MET A 303 -6.52 -13.89 3.86
C MET A 303 -6.54 -12.36 3.87
N HIS A 304 -7.73 -11.75 3.78
CA HIS A 304 -7.93 -10.30 3.88
C HIS A 304 -8.33 -9.84 5.30
N SER A 305 -8.03 -8.56 5.61
CA SER A 305 -8.27 -7.94 6.93
C SER A 305 -9.64 -7.27 7.09
N SER A 306 -10.58 -7.48 6.15
CA SER A 306 -11.80 -6.67 6.08
C SER A 306 -12.86 -7.00 7.14
N GLU A 307 -12.68 -8.06 7.93
CA GLU A 307 -13.61 -8.42 9.00
C GLU A 307 -12.98 -8.32 10.40
N PRO A 308 -13.73 -7.79 11.39
CA PRO A 308 -13.21 -7.43 12.71
C PRO A 308 -12.77 -8.62 13.59
N ASP A 309 -13.25 -9.84 13.30
CA ASP A 309 -12.95 -11.05 14.06
C ASP A 309 -12.10 -12.06 13.26
N GLY A 310 -11.00 -11.59 12.64
CA GLY A 310 -10.18 -12.26 11.62
C GLY A 310 -9.65 -13.68 11.88
N HIS A 311 -10.49 -14.66 12.19
CA HIS A 311 -10.14 -16.07 12.24
C HIS A 311 -11.11 -16.89 11.40
N ILE A 312 -10.55 -17.69 10.50
CA ILE A 312 -11.26 -18.57 9.59
C ILE A 312 -11.30 -19.95 10.26
N MET A 313 -12.42 -20.32 10.87
CA MET A 313 -12.58 -21.66 11.43
C MET A 313 -12.92 -22.67 10.33
N ILE A 314 -12.11 -23.72 10.18
CA ILE A 314 -12.35 -24.82 9.25
C ILE A 314 -12.31 -26.14 10.02
N ASP A 315 -13.42 -26.87 9.99
CA ASP A 315 -13.57 -28.20 10.60
C ASP A 315 -13.70 -29.26 9.51
N VAL A 316 -12.59 -29.96 9.21
CA VAL A 316 -12.49 -30.98 8.16
C VAL A 316 -11.53 -32.09 8.58
N ASP A 317 -11.73 -33.30 8.07
CA ASP A 317 -10.76 -34.39 8.26
C ASP A 317 -9.46 -34.09 7.49
N ARG A 318 -9.59 -33.56 6.26
CA ARG A 318 -8.47 -33.16 5.40
C ARG A 318 -8.71 -31.85 4.64
N LEU A 319 -7.75 -30.93 4.71
CA LEU A 319 -7.70 -29.67 3.94
C LEU A 319 -6.51 -29.66 2.97
N VAL A 320 -6.73 -29.37 1.69
CA VAL A 320 -5.67 -29.14 0.71
C VAL A 320 -5.84 -27.74 0.14
N ILE A 321 -4.78 -26.94 0.17
CA ILE A 321 -4.76 -25.58 -0.36
C ILE A 321 -3.66 -25.52 -1.42
N ASP A 322 -4.01 -25.22 -2.66
CA ASP A 322 -2.99 -25.07 -3.70
C ASP A 322 -2.18 -23.80 -3.48
N ARG A 323 -2.84 -22.65 -3.25
CA ARG A 323 -2.18 -21.38 -2.97
C ARG A 323 -2.80 -20.61 -1.80
N LEU A 324 -1.97 -20.20 -0.84
CA LEU A 324 -2.36 -19.39 0.30
C LEU A 324 -1.77 -17.97 0.19
N TRP A 325 -2.62 -16.95 0.10
CA TRP A 325 -2.21 -15.54 0.07
C TRP A 325 -2.34 -14.90 1.45
N ILE A 326 -1.22 -14.37 1.96
CA ILE A 326 -1.14 -13.76 3.28
C ILE A 326 -1.03 -12.24 3.11
N SER A 327 -2.15 -11.53 3.30
CA SER A 327 -2.19 -10.06 3.20
C SER A 327 -2.34 -9.34 4.55
N SER A 328 -2.67 -10.06 5.63
CA SER A 328 -2.93 -9.51 6.95
C SER A 328 -2.16 -10.27 8.04
N SER A 329 -1.70 -9.56 9.09
CA SER A 329 -1.11 -10.17 10.29
C SER A 329 -2.13 -10.67 11.30
N THR A 330 -3.38 -10.22 11.20
CA THR A 330 -4.45 -10.57 12.13
C THR A 330 -5.30 -11.75 11.66
N SER A 331 -5.26 -12.06 10.37
CA SER A 331 -6.08 -13.11 9.75
C SER A 331 -5.39 -14.47 9.83
N TYR A 332 -6.07 -15.51 10.33
CA TYR A 332 -5.53 -16.87 10.37
C TYR A 332 -6.61 -17.94 10.20
N ILE A 333 -6.23 -19.10 9.69
CA ILE A 333 -7.05 -20.31 9.63
C ILE A 333 -6.89 -21.07 10.96
N GLN A 334 -7.99 -21.35 11.63
CA GLN A 334 -8.04 -22.18 12.82
C GLN A 334 -8.54 -23.57 12.45
N LEU A 335 -7.70 -24.58 12.71
CA LEU A 335 -8.01 -26.00 12.54
C LEU A 335 -8.07 -26.68 13.92
N ALA A 336 -8.81 -27.78 14.03
CA ALA A 336 -8.70 -28.67 15.18
C ALA A 336 -7.44 -29.53 15.07
N ASP A 337 -6.90 -29.99 16.21
CA ASP A 337 -5.65 -30.77 16.27
C ASP A 337 -5.74 -32.14 15.57
N THR A 338 -6.95 -32.58 15.20
CA THR A 338 -7.20 -33.81 14.44
C THR A 338 -7.19 -33.61 12.93
N ASN A 339 -7.27 -32.36 12.46
CA ASN A 339 -7.51 -32.04 11.06
C ASN A 339 -6.19 -32.05 10.31
N ALA A 340 -6.06 -32.86 9.26
CA ALA A 340 -4.87 -32.87 8.42
C ALA A 340 -4.92 -31.73 7.41
N TYR A 341 -3.79 -31.08 7.12
CA TYR A 341 -3.73 -30.07 6.06
C TYR A 341 -2.46 -30.13 5.20
N THR A 342 -2.56 -29.69 3.96
CA THR A 342 -1.45 -29.50 3.01
C THR A 342 -1.59 -28.13 2.36
N ILE A 343 -0.47 -27.41 2.21
CA ILE A 343 -0.40 -26.19 1.39
C ILE A 343 0.70 -26.41 0.35
N HIS A 344 0.41 -26.13 -0.92
CA HIS A 344 1.40 -26.27 -2.00
C HIS A 344 2.20 -24.99 -2.24
N GLN A 345 1.55 -23.82 -2.18
CA GLN A 345 2.19 -22.52 -2.41
C GLN A 345 1.80 -21.49 -1.36
N ILE A 346 2.76 -20.67 -0.91
CA ILE A 346 2.52 -19.54 -0.02
C ILE A 346 2.98 -18.25 -0.70
N TYR A 347 2.09 -17.26 -0.76
CA TYR A 347 2.42 -15.93 -1.28
C TYR A 347 2.19 -14.87 -0.21
N LEU A 348 3.26 -14.17 0.17
CA LEU A 348 3.23 -13.14 1.21
C LEU A 348 3.12 -11.75 0.59
N GLN A 349 1.96 -11.11 0.74
CA GLN A 349 1.70 -9.75 0.25
C GLN A 349 2.11 -8.69 1.28
N ASN A 350 1.95 -8.99 2.57
CA ASN A 350 2.30 -8.06 3.64
C ASN A 350 3.81 -8.09 3.91
N PHE A 351 4.45 -6.92 3.81
CA PHE A 351 5.91 -6.74 3.79
C PHE A 351 6.49 -6.31 5.15
N TYR A 352 5.68 -6.18 6.20
CA TYR A 352 6.23 -5.99 7.55
C TYR A 352 6.97 -7.26 7.97
N CYS A 353 8.25 -7.16 8.33
CA CYS A 353 9.16 -8.26 8.73
C CYS A 353 8.75 -8.95 10.05
N ALA A 354 7.46 -9.12 10.29
CA ALA A 354 6.89 -9.88 11.37
C ALA A 354 6.77 -11.36 10.99
N GLU A 355 6.75 -12.20 12.01
CA GLU A 355 6.36 -13.60 11.87
C GLU A 355 4.83 -13.70 11.88
N PHE A 356 4.26 -14.31 10.84
CA PHE A 356 2.84 -14.52 10.66
C PHE A 356 2.48 -15.94 11.05
N SER A 357 1.31 -16.14 11.67
CA SER A 357 0.79 -17.48 11.96
C SER A 357 -0.50 -17.74 11.18
N PRO A 358 -0.43 -17.92 9.84
CA PRO A 358 -1.60 -18.00 8.97
C PRO A 358 -2.44 -19.26 9.19
N VAL A 359 -1.89 -20.32 9.79
CA VAL A 359 -2.63 -21.52 10.20
C VAL A 359 -2.29 -21.84 11.65
N ARG A 360 -3.32 -22.10 12.48
CA ARG A 360 -3.20 -22.49 13.88
C ARG A 360 -3.91 -23.81 14.11
N GLY A 361 -3.26 -24.72 14.84
CA GLY A 361 -3.69 -26.12 15.00
C GLY A 361 -3.48 -26.97 13.75
N GLY A 362 -4.11 -28.14 13.74
CA GLY A 362 -4.05 -29.11 12.63
C GLY A 362 -2.71 -29.85 12.51
N ILE A 363 -2.72 -30.92 11.71
CA ILE A 363 -1.56 -31.78 11.44
C ILE A 363 -1.09 -31.53 10.00
N PRO A 364 0.09 -30.93 9.80
CA PRO A 364 0.60 -30.70 8.47
C PRO A 364 1.04 -31.99 7.80
N THR A 365 0.72 -32.12 6.52
CA THR A 365 1.04 -33.28 5.68
C THR A 365 1.74 -32.77 4.42
N ASN A 366 3.02 -33.11 4.25
CA ASN A 366 3.90 -32.77 3.10
C ASN A 366 4.50 -31.34 3.00
N PHE A 367 5.16 -30.82 4.04
CA PHE A 367 5.88 -29.53 3.91
C PHE A 367 7.35 -29.61 3.51
N SER A 368 8.03 -30.75 3.62
CA SER A 368 9.51 -30.77 3.58
C SER A 368 10.14 -30.60 2.19
N ASP A 369 9.44 -30.93 1.10
CA ASP A 369 10.09 -31.05 -0.23
C ASP A 369 9.33 -30.41 -1.41
N GLN A 370 8.13 -29.86 -1.20
CA GLN A 370 7.25 -29.39 -2.30
C GLN A 370 6.61 -28.00 -2.07
N LEU A 371 6.86 -27.36 -0.93
CA LEU A 371 6.26 -26.06 -0.64
C LEU A 371 7.00 -24.94 -1.38
N GLU A 372 6.32 -24.28 -2.32
CA GLU A 372 6.82 -23.08 -2.96
C GLU A 372 6.42 -21.85 -2.14
N SER A 373 7.33 -20.91 -1.93
CA SER A 373 7.05 -19.71 -1.14
C SER A 373 7.66 -18.47 -1.80
N ASP A 374 6.84 -17.43 -1.96
CA ASP A 374 7.25 -16.16 -2.57
C ASP A 374 6.61 -14.97 -1.84
N SER A 375 7.08 -13.76 -2.13
CA SER A 375 6.58 -12.52 -1.55
C SER A 375 6.47 -11.43 -2.60
N VAL A 376 5.67 -10.40 -2.33
CA VAL A 376 5.60 -9.21 -3.20
C VAL A 376 6.96 -8.55 -3.42
N CYS A 377 7.86 -8.67 -2.44
CA CYS A 377 9.18 -8.05 -2.45
C CYS A 377 10.18 -8.70 -3.41
N SER A 378 9.97 -9.94 -3.84
CA SER A 378 10.85 -10.60 -4.81
C SER A 378 10.90 -9.87 -6.17
N LYS A 379 9.87 -9.08 -6.48
CA LYS A 379 9.80 -8.23 -7.68
C LYS A 379 10.68 -6.98 -7.60
N PHE A 380 10.93 -6.48 -6.39
CA PHE A 380 11.61 -5.20 -6.17
C PHE A 380 13.04 -5.37 -5.68
N VAL A 381 13.30 -6.39 -4.87
CA VAL A 381 14.61 -6.67 -4.28
C VAL A 381 15.00 -8.14 -4.49
N GLY A 382 16.14 -8.35 -5.12
CA GLY A 382 16.72 -9.68 -5.29
C GLY A 382 17.17 -10.28 -3.95
N ASN A 383 17.19 -11.61 -3.86
CA ASN A 383 17.59 -12.37 -2.67
C ASN A 383 16.72 -12.17 -1.41
N SER A 384 15.52 -11.60 -1.55
CA SER A 384 14.49 -11.76 -0.52
C SER A 384 14.01 -13.22 -0.50
N SER A 385 13.52 -13.69 0.65
CA SER A 385 12.98 -15.05 0.77
C SER A 385 11.87 -15.10 1.82
N VAL A 386 11.10 -16.20 1.78
CA VAL A 386 10.06 -16.49 2.77
C VAL A 386 10.49 -17.75 3.51
N SER A 387 10.64 -17.65 4.83
CA SER A 387 10.89 -18.79 5.70
C SER A 387 9.56 -19.35 6.17
N VAL A 388 9.38 -20.67 6.04
CA VAL A 388 8.19 -21.37 6.52
C VAL A 388 8.61 -22.43 7.52
N ASN A 389 8.12 -22.30 8.75
CA ASN A 389 8.34 -23.25 9.83
C ASN A 389 7.00 -23.69 10.39
N TYR A 390 6.89 -24.89 10.94
CA TYR A 390 5.67 -25.34 11.59
C TYR A 390 5.99 -26.14 12.86
N ASN A 391 5.06 -26.13 13.79
CA ASN A 391 5.08 -26.98 14.98
C ASN A 391 3.67 -27.51 15.26
N THR A 392 3.45 -28.10 16.44
CA THR A 392 2.13 -28.63 16.84
C THR A 392 1.08 -27.55 17.10
N THR A 393 1.47 -26.27 17.19
CA THR A 393 0.56 -25.15 17.51
C THR A 393 0.19 -24.31 16.29
N ALA A 394 1.11 -24.12 15.34
CA ALA A 394 0.87 -23.27 14.17
C ALA A 394 1.87 -23.51 13.04
N LEU A 395 1.48 -23.06 11.86
CA LEU A 395 2.37 -22.73 10.74
C LEU A 395 2.84 -21.27 10.92
N TYR A 396 4.14 -21.04 10.83
CA TYR A 396 4.78 -19.74 10.91
C TYR A 396 5.39 -19.40 9.56
N VAL A 397 5.04 -18.22 9.05
CA VAL A 397 5.55 -17.67 7.80
C VAL A 397 6.25 -16.36 8.11
N THR A 398 7.53 -16.25 7.77
CA THR A 398 8.33 -15.07 8.07
C THR A 398 8.94 -14.53 6.78
N TYR A 399 8.74 -13.23 6.52
CA TYR A 399 9.51 -12.53 5.49
C TYR A 399 10.97 -12.39 5.95
N VAL A 400 11.91 -12.79 5.11
CA VAL A 400 13.35 -12.63 5.34
C VAL A 400 13.86 -11.58 4.35
N PRO A 401 14.09 -10.34 4.80
CA PRO A 401 14.62 -9.29 3.95
C PRO A 401 16.06 -9.62 3.51
N PRO A 402 16.49 -9.15 2.33
CA PRO A 402 17.88 -9.25 1.93
C PRO A 402 18.75 -8.30 2.77
N LEU A 403 20.05 -8.56 2.80
CA LEU A 403 21.01 -7.63 3.39
C LEU A 403 20.89 -6.25 2.71
N PRO A 404 20.77 -5.13 3.48
CA PRO A 404 20.76 -3.79 2.92
C PRO A 404 21.93 -3.56 1.97
N ASN A 405 21.69 -2.81 0.89
CA ASN A 405 22.71 -2.60 -0.12
C ASN A 405 23.78 -1.61 0.37
N ILE A 406 24.75 -2.07 1.16
CA ILE A 406 25.85 -1.25 1.69
C ILE A 406 26.91 -1.09 0.59
N THR A 407 27.28 0.16 0.31
CA THR A 407 28.19 0.55 -0.78
C THR A 407 29.65 0.60 -0.34
N TYR A 408 29.91 1.34 0.74
CA TYR A 408 31.21 1.45 1.39
C TYR A 408 31.00 1.86 2.85
N GLY A 409 32.03 1.74 3.68
CA GLY A 409 32.07 2.37 5.00
C GLY A 409 33.21 3.36 5.13
N TYR A 410 33.22 4.14 6.21
CA TYR A 410 34.34 5.01 6.57
C TYR A 410 34.42 5.16 8.09
N SER A 411 35.58 5.55 8.60
CA SER A 411 35.79 5.82 10.03
C SER A 411 36.29 7.24 10.25
N ASP A 412 35.85 7.88 11.33
CA ASP A 412 36.41 9.15 11.83
C ASP A 412 37.38 8.93 13.01
N GLY A 413 37.66 7.67 13.37
CA GLY A 413 38.47 7.26 14.51
C GLY A 413 37.76 7.23 15.86
N ARG A 414 36.53 7.73 15.93
CA ARG A 414 35.62 7.50 17.06
C ARG A 414 34.59 6.44 16.71
N ASP A 415 34.01 6.59 15.53
CA ASP A 415 32.92 5.78 15.02
C ASP A 415 33.21 5.34 13.57
N THR A 416 32.63 4.22 13.19
CA THR A 416 32.67 3.67 11.84
C THR A 416 31.25 3.63 11.29
N TYR A 417 31.10 4.19 10.10
CA TYR A 417 29.83 4.42 9.43
C TYR A 417 29.78 3.56 8.17
N LEU A 418 28.71 2.80 7.98
CA LEU A 418 28.48 2.01 6.77
C LEU A 418 27.36 2.69 5.99
N ARG A 419 27.63 3.06 4.74
CA ARG A 419 26.72 3.81 3.89
C ARG A 419 25.87 2.87 3.05
N ALA A 420 24.56 2.95 3.23
CA ALA A 420 23.61 2.33 2.32
C ALA A 420 23.59 3.05 0.95
N ALA A 421 23.37 2.30 -0.12
CA ALA A 421 23.01 2.84 -1.43
C ALA A 421 21.68 3.60 -1.33
N ASP A 422 21.48 4.56 -2.24
CA ASP A 422 20.19 5.22 -2.37
C ASP A 422 19.09 4.20 -2.67
N VAL A 423 17.99 4.37 -1.95
CA VAL A 423 16.90 3.42 -1.91
C VAL A 423 15.73 4.04 -2.65
N ASP A 424 15.26 3.39 -3.71
CA ASP A 424 14.00 3.76 -4.34
C ASP A 424 12.86 3.53 -3.33
N ASP A 425 11.86 4.42 -3.30
CA ASP A 425 10.75 4.37 -2.34
C ASP A 425 10.08 2.98 -2.25
N ASN A 426 10.01 2.23 -3.36
CA ASN A 426 9.44 0.87 -3.39
C ASN A 426 10.35 -0.21 -2.77
N SER A 427 11.68 -0.06 -2.89
CA SER A 427 12.64 -1.01 -2.33
C SER A 427 12.84 -0.83 -0.83
N PHE A 428 12.55 0.37 -0.33
CA PHE A 428 12.66 0.75 1.08
C PHE A 428 11.81 -0.14 2.00
N TYR A 429 10.60 -0.50 1.58
CA TYR A 429 9.69 -1.33 2.39
C TYR A 429 10.03 -2.83 2.37
N CYS A 430 10.91 -3.25 1.47
CA CYS A 430 11.29 -4.66 1.29
C CYS A 430 12.60 -5.03 1.97
N THR A 431 13.21 -4.09 2.68
CA THR A 431 14.52 -4.20 3.31
C THR A 431 14.43 -3.61 4.72
N ASP A 432 15.10 -4.23 5.69
CA ASP A 432 15.10 -3.70 7.07
C ASP A 432 16.14 -2.58 7.21
N TYR A 433 15.94 -1.46 6.51
CA TYR A 433 16.89 -0.34 6.54
C TYR A 433 17.04 0.26 7.93
N SER A 434 15.97 0.25 8.74
CA SER A 434 15.96 0.81 10.09
C SER A 434 16.46 -0.15 11.18
N LEU A 435 16.72 -1.42 10.84
CA LEU A 435 17.16 -2.47 11.78
C LEU A 435 16.16 -2.70 12.92
N GLU A 436 14.87 -2.68 12.58
CA GLU A 436 13.80 -2.90 13.55
C GLU A 436 13.77 -4.36 14.01
N PHE A 437 13.93 -5.31 13.06
CA PHE A 437 13.79 -6.75 13.27
C PHE A 437 15.12 -7.52 13.14
N TYR A 438 16.12 -6.93 12.50
CA TYR A 438 17.44 -7.50 12.28
C TYR A 438 18.53 -6.54 12.73
N ASP A 439 19.66 -7.09 13.17
CA ASP A 439 20.88 -6.35 13.44
C ASP A 439 21.88 -6.57 12.29
N LEU A 440 22.75 -5.60 12.03
CA LEU A 440 23.91 -5.81 11.17
C LEU A 440 25.06 -6.31 12.03
N LEU A 441 25.57 -7.49 11.69
CA LEU A 441 26.79 -8.05 12.26
C LEU A 441 27.96 -7.75 11.31
N VAL A 442 28.90 -6.96 11.79
CA VAL A 442 30.16 -6.65 11.11
C VAL A 442 31.24 -7.54 11.68
N VAL A 443 31.96 -8.24 10.82
CA VAL A 443 33.09 -9.12 11.15
C VAL A 443 34.34 -8.56 10.50
N ASP A 444 35.30 -8.15 11.32
CA ASP A 444 36.61 -7.67 10.91
C ASP A 444 37.54 -8.82 10.48
N ASP A 445 38.62 -8.52 9.75
CA ASP A 445 39.60 -9.50 9.28
C ASP A 445 40.30 -10.28 10.41
N ASP A 446 40.38 -9.69 11.61
CA ASP A 446 40.92 -10.34 12.81
C ASP A 446 39.88 -11.22 13.54
N GLY A 447 38.66 -11.30 13.02
CA GLY A 447 37.52 -12.03 13.58
C GLY A 447 36.74 -11.25 14.63
N THR A 448 37.10 -9.99 14.92
CA THR A 448 36.35 -9.13 15.84
C THR A 448 34.94 -8.91 15.30
N ARG A 449 33.94 -8.99 16.20
CA ARG A 449 32.52 -8.87 15.86
C ARG A 449 31.93 -7.60 16.45
N ARG A 450 31.29 -6.80 15.61
CA ARG A 450 30.61 -5.56 16.00
C ARG A 450 29.15 -5.63 15.57
N LEU A 451 28.24 -5.24 16.47
CA LEU A 451 26.80 -5.24 16.21
C LEU A 451 26.32 -3.82 15.98
N ILE A 452 25.47 -3.62 14.98
CA ILE A 452 24.74 -2.37 14.75
C ILE A 452 23.26 -2.68 14.87
N THR A 453 22.60 -1.98 15.79
CA THR A 453 21.20 -2.22 16.17
C THR A 453 20.23 -1.13 15.71
N SER A 454 20.75 -0.10 15.03
CA SER A 454 19.95 1.02 14.51
C SER A 454 20.67 1.76 13.38
N SER A 455 19.88 2.42 12.52
CA SER A 455 20.37 3.34 11.50
C SER A 455 20.22 4.80 11.95
N SER A 456 21.10 5.68 11.46
CA SER A 456 20.90 7.13 11.51
C SER A 456 20.54 7.65 10.12
N SER A 457 19.42 8.37 9.99
CA SER A 457 19.07 9.08 8.75
C SER A 457 19.76 10.44 8.74
N SER A 458 20.51 10.74 7.67
CA SER A 458 20.90 12.13 7.41
C SER A 458 19.76 12.90 6.74
N VAL A 459 19.86 14.23 6.73
CA VAL A 459 18.90 15.17 6.10
C VAL A 459 18.79 14.94 4.58
N GLU A 460 19.71 14.16 3.99
CA GLU A 460 19.85 13.95 2.54
C GLU A 460 19.45 12.54 2.07
N ARG A 461 18.55 11.84 2.77
CA ARG A 461 18.06 10.48 2.42
C ARG A 461 19.12 9.37 2.40
N HIS A 462 20.34 9.64 2.84
CA HIS A 462 21.36 8.61 3.03
C HIS A 462 21.24 7.98 4.43
N TYR A 463 21.15 6.64 4.47
CA TYR A 463 21.18 5.89 5.72
C TYR A 463 22.61 5.49 6.06
N TYR A 464 23.01 5.80 7.30
CA TYR A 464 24.28 5.39 7.86
C TYR A 464 24.06 4.41 9.01
N TYR A 465 24.75 3.29 8.96
CA TYR A 465 24.83 2.33 10.06
C TYR A 465 26.07 2.63 10.87
N LYS A 466 25.89 2.91 12.16
CA LYS A 466 26.96 3.42 13.02
C LYS A 466 27.41 2.37 14.02
N THR A 467 28.71 2.17 14.14
CA THR A 467 29.34 1.36 15.18
C THR A 467 30.56 2.07 15.76
N GLY A 468 31.04 1.63 16.93
CA GLY A 468 32.28 2.15 17.50
C GLY A 468 33.49 1.75 16.65
N ALA A 469 34.43 2.68 16.47
CA ALA A 469 35.67 2.39 15.78
C ALA A 469 36.53 1.39 16.55
N THR A 470 37.20 0.46 15.86
CA THR A 470 38.23 -0.40 16.46
C THR A 470 39.49 0.41 16.80
N ARG A 471 40.40 -0.14 17.60
CA ARG A 471 41.59 0.61 18.08
C ARG A 471 42.57 1.02 16.97
N ASP A 472 42.53 0.31 15.86
CA ASP A 472 43.30 0.52 14.63
C ASP A 472 42.55 1.37 13.59
N GLU A 473 41.28 1.71 13.84
CA GLU A 473 40.46 2.55 12.97
C GLU A 473 40.68 4.05 13.27
N GLY A 474 40.79 4.85 12.21
CA GLY A 474 41.00 6.29 12.21
C GLY A 474 40.53 6.91 10.88
N GLY A 475 40.63 8.24 10.75
CA GLY A 475 40.25 8.97 9.53
C GLY A 475 40.95 8.50 8.25
N CYS A 476 42.12 7.85 8.38
CA CYS A 476 42.91 7.32 7.27
C CYS A 476 42.81 5.81 7.06
N THR A 477 41.91 5.12 7.76
CA THR A 477 41.82 3.66 7.68
C THR A 477 41.31 3.22 6.32
N HIS A 478 41.98 2.22 5.75
CA HIS A 478 41.52 1.47 4.60
C HIS A 478 41.59 -0.02 4.95
N LYS A 479 40.45 -0.68 5.04
CA LYS A 479 40.36 -2.14 5.28
C LYS A 479 39.07 -2.71 4.72
N ARG A 480 38.91 -4.03 4.80
CA ARG A 480 37.71 -4.72 4.40
C ARG A 480 37.02 -5.32 5.63
N VAL A 481 35.70 -5.38 5.59
CA VAL A 481 34.88 -6.05 6.60
C VAL A 481 33.84 -6.91 5.93
N THR A 482 33.40 -7.95 6.62
CA THR A 482 32.30 -8.80 6.19
C THR A 482 31.05 -8.45 6.97
N ILE A 483 29.92 -8.29 6.28
CA ILE A 483 28.65 -7.91 6.88
C ILE A 483 27.64 -9.03 6.69
N HIS A 484 26.90 -9.32 7.75
CA HIS A 484 25.79 -10.24 7.78
C HIS A 484 24.55 -9.59 8.37
N LEU A 485 23.38 -10.03 7.92
CA LEU A 485 22.11 -9.72 8.57
C LEU A 485 21.82 -10.81 9.60
N LYS A 486 21.66 -10.40 10.86
CA LYS A 486 21.43 -11.27 12.01
C LYS A 486 20.03 -11.00 12.55
N LYS A 487 19.20 -12.03 12.74
CA LYS A 487 17.87 -11.84 13.35
C LYS A 487 18.04 -11.39 14.80
N LYS A 488 17.37 -10.29 15.17
CA LYS A 488 17.48 -9.67 16.50
C LYS A 488 17.14 -10.67 17.59
N ASP A 489 17.83 -10.56 18.73
CA ASP A 489 17.69 -11.44 19.90
C ASP A 489 17.98 -12.94 19.66
N THR A 490 18.54 -13.31 18.49
CA THR A 490 18.94 -14.68 18.16
C THR A 490 20.34 -14.68 17.56
N ASP A 491 21.05 -15.83 17.53
CA ASP A 491 22.35 -15.95 16.82
C ASP A 491 22.21 -16.42 15.36
N VAL A 492 21.01 -16.31 14.79
CA VAL A 492 20.71 -16.78 13.43
C VAL A 492 21.11 -15.73 12.40
N ILE A 493 22.06 -16.07 11.53
CA ILE A 493 22.43 -15.29 10.35
C ILE A 493 21.46 -15.65 9.21
N THR A 494 20.76 -14.66 8.67
CA THR A 494 19.73 -14.87 7.64
C THR A 494 20.19 -14.50 6.23
N SER A 495 21.24 -13.68 6.08
CA SER A 495 21.78 -13.29 4.79
C SER A 495 23.04 -14.05 4.40
N LYS A 496 23.32 -14.09 3.10
CA LYS A 496 24.68 -14.33 2.62
C LYS A 496 25.62 -13.22 3.08
N GLU A 497 26.88 -13.55 3.23
CA GLU A 497 27.93 -12.60 3.60
C GLU A 497 28.17 -11.59 2.47
N ARG A 498 28.55 -10.37 2.86
CA ARG A 498 28.95 -9.33 1.91
C ARG A 498 30.23 -8.66 2.40
N GLU A 499 31.23 -8.62 1.53
CA GLU A 499 32.42 -7.81 1.74
C GLU A 499 32.11 -6.33 1.46
N VAL A 500 32.54 -5.46 2.36
CA VAL A 500 32.45 -4.01 2.23
C VAL A 500 33.79 -3.38 2.59
N ASP A 501 34.26 -2.49 1.73
CA ASP A 501 35.47 -1.72 1.98
C ASP A 501 35.17 -0.54 2.93
N ILE A 502 35.93 -0.45 4.01
CA ILE A 502 36.04 0.75 4.86
C ILE A 502 37.11 1.63 4.23
N LEU A 503 36.68 2.75 3.67
CA LEU A 503 37.51 3.72 2.98
C LEU A 503 37.99 4.83 3.94
N PRO A 504 39.12 5.50 3.63
CA PRO A 504 39.61 6.63 4.44
C PRO A 504 38.58 7.75 4.57
N GLY A 505 38.00 7.93 5.75
CA GLY A 505 36.96 8.94 6.03
C GLY A 505 37.43 10.37 5.73
N ASP A 506 38.68 10.68 6.04
CA ASP A 506 39.31 11.97 5.70
C ASP A 506 39.44 12.20 4.19
N VAL A 507 39.15 11.21 3.34
CA VAL A 507 39.14 11.33 1.88
C VAL A 507 37.69 11.35 1.36
N VAL A 508 36.89 10.35 1.75
CA VAL A 508 35.53 10.15 1.18
C VAL A 508 34.46 11.02 1.81
N GLU A 509 34.64 11.45 3.07
CA GLU A 509 33.72 12.36 3.79
C GLU A 509 34.41 13.68 4.16
N ASN A 510 35.56 13.95 3.52
CA ASN A 510 36.36 15.12 3.81
C ASN A 510 35.55 16.41 3.75
N GLN A 511 35.61 17.19 4.83
CA GLN A 511 35.03 18.54 4.91
C GLN A 511 35.80 19.60 4.11
N TYR A 512 36.77 19.21 3.28
CA TYR A 512 37.47 20.10 2.37
C TYR A 512 36.50 20.58 1.29
N TYR A 513 35.79 21.65 1.61
CA TYR A 513 34.86 22.31 0.72
C TYR A 513 35.55 23.56 0.19
N PRO A 514 35.95 23.61 -1.08
CA PRO A 514 36.52 24.83 -1.65
C PRO A 514 35.52 26.00 -1.73
N TRP A 515 34.29 25.80 -1.24
CA TRP A 515 33.19 26.74 -1.26
C TRP A 515 32.82 27.21 0.17
N GLY A 516 33.45 26.61 1.19
CA GLY A 516 32.75 26.27 2.42
C GLY A 516 32.70 27.30 3.53
N ASN A 517 33.65 28.22 3.67
CA ASN A 517 33.72 29.00 4.92
C ASN A 517 34.37 30.39 4.79
N TYR A 518 34.47 30.98 3.60
CA TYR A 518 35.08 32.31 3.42
C TYR A 518 36.50 32.43 4.03
N ASN A 519 37.19 31.29 4.14
CA ASN A 519 38.51 31.13 4.78
C ASN A 519 39.51 30.38 3.87
N GLU A 520 39.13 30.09 2.62
CA GLU A 520 40.00 29.48 1.61
C GLU A 520 40.48 30.57 0.66
N THR A 521 41.76 30.96 0.76
CA THR A 521 42.35 32.06 -0.03
C THR A 521 42.88 31.61 -1.38
N ASP A 522 43.05 30.31 -1.52
CA ASP A 522 43.61 29.64 -2.69
C ASP A 522 42.53 29.11 -3.63
N PHE A 523 41.27 29.41 -3.37
CA PHE A 523 40.14 29.06 -4.24
C PHE A 523 39.24 30.28 -4.47
N TRP A 524 38.78 30.47 -5.70
CA TRP A 524 37.81 31.51 -6.03
C TRP A 524 36.80 31.00 -7.06
N MET A 525 35.55 31.44 -6.93
CA MET A 525 34.49 31.15 -7.87
C MET A 525 33.64 32.41 -8.09
N GLY A 526 33.37 32.73 -9.35
CA GLY A 526 32.55 33.88 -9.70
C GLY A 526 31.67 33.61 -10.91
N ALA A 527 30.42 34.07 -10.84
CA ALA A 527 29.56 34.18 -12.01
C ALA A 527 30.12 35.25 -12.95
N LEU A 528 30.07 35.00 -14.27
CA LEU A 528 30.53 35.94 -15.29
C LEU A 528 29.38 36.79 -15.83
N ASP A 529 29.69 38.01 -16.28
CA ASP A 529 28.76 38.94 -16.92
C ASP A 529 29.08 39.14 -18.42
N GLY A 530 28.37 40.08 -19.06
CA GLY A 530 28.58 40.43 -20.46
C GLY A 530 28.34 39.26 -21.43
N GLU A 531 29.28 39.07 -22.36
CA GLU A 531 29.23 38.00 -23.38
C GLU A 531 29.31 36.58 -22.78
N ASP A 532 29.88 36.45 -21.58
CA ASP A 532 30.02 35.19 -20.86
C ASP A 532 28.93 34.95 -19.81
N SER A 533 27.85 35.75 -19.83
CA SER A 533 26.71 35.58 -18.93
C SER A 533 26.16 34.14 -18.98
N GLY A 534 25.87 33.59 -17.80
CA GLY A 534 25.43 32.20 -17.65
C GLY A 534 26.56 31.19 -17.47
N LYS A 535 27.79 31.68 -17.25
CA LYS A 535 28.94 30.86 -16.89
C LYS A 535 29.45 31.20 -15.49
N ILE A 536 30.14 30.24 -14.88
CA ILE A 536 30.87 30.37 -13.63
C ILE A 536 32.34 30.06 -13.91
N ARG A 537 33.26 30.94 -13.51
CA ARG A 537 34.69 30.66 -13.53
C ARG A 537 35.14 30.21 -12.15
N VAL A 538 36.01 29.21 -12.11
CA VAL A 538 36.56 28.62 -10.89
C VAL A 538 38.08 28.64 -11.01
N LEU A 539 38.75 29.18 -10.00
CA LEU A 539 40.21 29.30 -9.92
C LEU A 539 40.70 28.63 -8.64
N TRP A 540 41.83 27.93 -8.69
CA TRP A 540 42.45 27.35 -7.49
C TRP A 540 43.97 27.23 -7.58
N ASN A 541 44.65 27.02 -6.45
CA ASN A 541 46.09 26.79 -6.39
C ASN A 541 46.39 25.28 -6.23
N ALA A 542 46.98 24.65 -7.25
CA ALA A 542 47.24 23.21 -7.27
C ALA A 542 48.21 22.76 -6.16
N THR A 543 49.13 23.63 -5.74
CA THR A 543 50.16 23.29 -4.73
C THR A 543 49.62 23.26 -3.31
N ARG A 544 48.47 23.91 -3.07
CA ARG A 544 47.85 24.05 -1.75
C ARG A 544 46.57 23.23 -1.57
N VAL A 545 46.16 22.49 -2.60
CA VAL A 545 45.04 21.54 -2.49
C VAL A 545 45.33 20.49 -1.42
N HIS A 546 44.35 20.26 -0.56
CA HIS A 546 44.45 19.36 0.57
C HIS A 546 44.80 17.92 0.15
N ARG A 547 45.73 17.28 0.90
CA ARG A 547 46.24 15.92 0.66
C ARG A 547 45.95 14.97 1.84
N PRO A 548 44.68 14.61 2.04
CA PRO A 548 44.27 13.79 3.19
C PRO A 548 44.92 12.41 3.11
N CYS A 549 45.46 11.91 4.22
CA CYS A 549 46.00 10.55 4.30
C CYS A 549 47.09 10.22 3.25
N GLY A 550 47.78 11.24 2.73
CA GLY A 550 48.76 11.11 1.66
C GLY A 550 48.18 10.92 0.26
N TYR A 551 46.85 11.02 0.09
CA TYR A 551 46.21 11.04 -1.22
C TYR A 551 46.38 12.40 -1.88
N THR A 552 46.66 12.40 -3.19
CA THR A 552 46.78 13.61 -3.99
C THR A 552 45.50 13.82 -4.81
N ALA A 553 44.94 15.03 -4.79
CA ALA A 553 43.79 15.37 -5.63
C ALA A 553 44.24 15.48 -7.10
N GLU A 554 43.63 14.69 -7.98
CA GLU A 554 43.95 14.64 -9.40
C GLU A 554 42.95 15.45 -10.24
N LEU A 555 41.65 15.32 -9.91
CA LEU A 555 40.56 15.84 -10.71
C LEU A 555 39.49 16.48 -9.82
N PHE A 556 39.03 17.66 -10.22
CA PHE A 556 37.79 18.26 -9.74
C PHE A 556 36.68 18.04 -10.78
N THR A 557 35.55 17.51 -10.33
CA THR A 557 34.38 17.26 -11.17
C THR A 557 33.24 18.16 -10.68
N PHE A 558 32.87 19.12 -11.52
CA PHE A 558 31.80 20.08 -11.31
C PHE A 558 30.57 19.70 -12.15
N ASN A 559 29.55 19.12 -11.52
CA ASN A 559 28.47 18.41 -12.22
C ASN A 559 29.07 17.40 -13.24
N ASP A 560 28.89 17.63 -14.54
CA ASP A 560 29.38 16.77 -15.61
C ASP A 560 30.74 17.22 -16.20
N VAL A 561 31.27 18.36 -15.75
CA VAL A 561 32.53 18.93 -16.26
C VAL A 561 33.67 18.57 -15.34
N SER A 562 34.72 17.96 -15.88
CA SER A 562 35.92 17.61 -15.11
C SER A 562 37.14 18.43 -15.50
N ALA A 563 37.92 18.85 -14.51
CA ALA A 563 39.14 19.63 -14.69
C ALA A 563 40.28 19.03 -13.85
N LEU A 564 41.46 18.88 -14.46
CA LEU A 564 42.67 18.45 -13.75
C LEU A 564 43.07 19.50 -12.72
N VAL A 565 43.41 19.07 -11.51
CA VAL A 565 43.84 19.98 -10.43
C VAL A 565 45.06 20.79 -10.84
N SER A 566 45.93 20.27 -11.70
CA SER A 566 47.09 21.01 -12.22
C SER A 566 46.75 22.18 -13.15
N LYS A 567 45.50 22.29 -13.62
CA LYS A 567 45.08 23.34 -14.57
C LYS A 567 44.80 24.69 -13.89
N GLU A 568 44.45 24.67 -12.60
CA GLU A 568 44.20 25.87 -11.77
C GLU A 568 43.02 26.77 -12.20
N ASP A 569 42.37 26.48 -13.33
CA ASP A 569 41.23 27.25 -13.87
C ASP A 569 40.25 26.36 -14.66
N VAL A 570 38.94 26.57 -14.43
CA VAL A 570 37.87 26.08 -15.31
C VAL A 570 36.70 27.07 -15.41
N THR A 571 36.13 27.20 -16.60
CA THR A 571 34.87 27.92 -16.82
C THR A 571 33.77 26.92 -17.13
N LEU A 572 32.66 27.02 -16.41
CA LEU A 572 31.53 26.10 -16.39
C LEU A 572 30.28 26.82 -16.90
N SER A 573 29.46 26.15 -17.70
CA SER A 573 28.10 26.63 -17.97
C SER A 573 27.21 26.39 -16.76
N ALA A 574 26.37 27.36 -16.42
CA ALA A 574 25.48 27.30 -15.28
C ALA A 574 24.04 27.64 -15.65
N VAL A 575 23.08 27.01 -14.96
CA VAL A 575 21.65 27.30 -15.15
C VAL A 575 21.34 28.66 -14.52
N GLN A 576 20.72 29.54 -15.32
CA GLN A 576 20.31 30.86 -14.86
C GLN A 576 18.90 30.87 -14.26
N LYS A 577 18.70 31.62 -13.16
CA LYS A 577 17.39 31.89 -12.56
C LYS A 577 17.18 33.40 -12.35
N PRO A 578 15.96 33.92 -12.52
CA PRO A 578 15.64 35.30 -12.17
C PRO A 578 15.56 35.46 -10.64
N VAL A 579 15.96 36.63 -10.14
CA VAL A 579 15.84 37.02 -8.73
C VAL A 579 14.72 38.05 -8.59
N VAL A 580 13.86 37.87 -7.59
CA VAL A 580 12.76 38.82 -7.33
C VAL A 580 13.34 40.17 -6.87
N GLY A 581 12.95 41.26 -7.54
CA GLY A 581 13.42 42.62 -7.18
C GLY A 581 14.81 42.98 -7.68
N CYS A 582 15.40 42.20 -8.58
CA CYS A 582 16.75 42.38 -9.12
C CYS A 582 16.74 42.16 -10.64
N SER A 583 17.42 43.02 -11.41
CA SER A 583 17.51 42.90 -12.87
C SER A 583 18.54 41.86 -13.35
N VAL A 584 19.38 41.38 -12.43
CA VAL A 584 20.46 40.43 -12.71
C VAL A 584 19.95 38.99 -12.52
N LYS A 585 20.35 38.09 -13.43
CA LYS A 585 20.10 36.66 -13.29
C LYS A 585 21.19 36.02 -12.43
N THR A 586 20.83 35.03 -11.63
CA THR A 586 21.77 34.24 -10.83
C THR A 586 22.04 32.89 -11.45
N ASN A 587 23.22 32.34 -11.19
CA ASN A 587 23.69 31.06 -11.65
C ASN A 587 23.63 30.04 -10.51
N VAL A 588 23.09 28.86 -10.75
CA VAL A 588 23.08 27.75 -9.79
C VAL A 588 24.51 27.26 -9.56
N LEU A 589 24.91 27.05 -8.30
CA LEU A 589 26.21 26.45 -8.00
C LEU A 589 26.29 24.98 -8.46
N PRO A 590 27.39 24.56 -9.12
CA PRO A 590 27.57 23.19 -9.57
C PRO A 590 28.11 22.29 -8.45
N SER A 591 27.56 21.09 -8.26
CA SER A 591 28.07 20.07 -7.32
C SER A 591 29.56 19.75 -7.54
N LEU A 592 30.35 19.52 -6.48
CA LEU A 592 31.78 19.19 -6.58
C LEU A 592 32.07 17.81 -6.01
N SER A 593 32.63 16.97 -6.86
CA SER A 593 33.29 15.71 -6.52
C SER A 593 34.79 15.84 -6.77
N ILE A 594 35.61 15.20 -5.93
CA ILE A 594 37.07 15.20 -6.08
C ILE A 594 37.52 13.74 -6.28
N ILE A 595 38.42 13.53 -7.25
CA ILE A 595 39.10 12.25 -7.42
C ILE A 595 40.49 12.36 -6.85
N TYR A 596 40.78 11.50 -5.88
CA TYR A 596 42.05 11.37 -5.19
C TYR A 596 42.81 10.14 -5.68
N SER A 597 44.14 10.23 -5.75
CA SER A 597 45.02 9.12 -6.07
C SER A 597 46.06 8.87 -4.97
N LYS A 598 46.39 7.61 -4.73
CA LYS A 598 47.54 7.19 -3.90
C LYS A 598 47.97 5.79 -4.30
N ASP A 599 49.25 5.59 -4.58
CA ASP A 599 49.83 4.28 -4.87
C ASP A 599 49.07 3.47 -5.95
N GLY A 600 48.51 4.16 -6.95
CA GLY A 600 47.73 3.56 -8.04
C GLY A 600 46.24 3.30 -7.72
N ILE A 601 45.80 3.58 -6.49
CA ILE A 601 44.39 3.51 -6.05
C ILE A 601 43.74 4.88 -6.27
N TYR A 602 42.54 4.88 -6.83
CA TYR A 602 41.73 6.07 -7.02
C TYR A 602 40.49 6.03 -6.13
N LEU A 603 40.26 7.08 -5.35
CA LEU A 603 39.07 7.26 -4.53
C LEU A 603 38.30 8.47 -5.00
N ARG A 604 36.98 8.32 -5.14
CA ARG A 604 36.09 9.42 -5.51
C ARG A 604 35.33 9.87 -4.28
N ARG A 605 35.43 11.15 -3.95
CA ARG A 605 34.54 11.79 -2.99
C ARG A 605 33.16 12.00 -3.63
N PRO A 606 32.05 11.60 -2.99
CA PRO A 606 30.70 11.89 -3.46
C PRO A 606 30.52 13.39 -3.77
N PRO A 607 29.65 13.73 -4.75
CA PRO A 607 29.37 15.13 -5.08
C PRO A 607 28.69 15.81 -3.90
N TYR A 608 29.18 17.00 -3.55
CA TYR A 608 28.61 17.84 -2.50
C TYR A 608 28.07 19.15 -3.08
N VAL A 609 26.93 19.61 -2.56
CA VAL A 609 26.36 20.94 -2.79
C VAL A 609 26.12 21.56 -1.39
N PRO A 610 26.54 22.80 -1.12
CA PRO A 610 26.25 23.47 0.13
C PRO A 610 24.75 23.55 0.36
N THR A 611 24.32 23.03 1.51
CA THR A 611 22.95 23.13 1.98
C THR A 611 22.65 24.55 2.49
N PRO A 612 21.43 25.08 2.25
CA PRO A 612 21.00 26.37 2.77
C PRO A 612 20.63 26.25 4.25
N TYR A 613 21.61 26.04 5.14
CA TYR A 613 21.37 26.18 6.58
C TYR A 613 21.63 27.65 7.00
N PRO A 614 20.64 28.32 7.64
CA PRO A 614 20.66 29.77 7.88
C PRO A 614 21.71 30.24 8.89
N THR A 615 22.40 29.32 9.58
CA THR A 615 23.40 29.67 10.60
C THR A 615 24.75 30.10 10.02
N TYR A 616 25.07 29.70 8.77
CA TYR A 616 26.38 29.94 8.16
C TYR A 616 26.29 30.19 6.64
N SER A 617 25.25 30.89 6.14
CA SER A 617 24.85 30.95 4.72
C SER A 617 25.98 30.76 3.68
N PRO A 618 26.19 29.54 3.15
CA PRO A 618 26.79 29.39 1.85
C PRO A 618 25.72 29.74 0.81
N LEU A 619 26.08 30.59 -0.14
CA LEU A 619 25.16 30.98 -1.22
C LEU A 619 24.90 29.79 -2.13
N THR A 620 23.64 29.49 -2.43
CA THR A 620 23.25 28.43 -3.39
C THR A 620 23.18 28.93 -4.84
N PHE A 621 23.13 30.25 -5.02
CA PHE A 621 23.09 30.92 -6.32
C PHE A 621 24.05 32.11 -6.36
N LEU A 622 24.74 32.29 -7.49
CA LEU A 622 25.70 33.37 -7.72
C LEU A 622 25.26 34.38 -8.78
N PHE A 623 25.28 35.68 -8.48
CA PHE A 623 25.26 36.73 -9.51
C PHE A 623 26.68 37.26 -9.76
N PRO A 624 26.96 37.79 -10.96
CA PRO A 624 28.29 38.29 -11.29
C PRO A 624 28.68 39.49 -10.42
N VAL A 625 29.89 39.43 -9.88
CA VAL A 625 30.54 40.51 -9.12
C VAL A 625 32.00 40.61 -9.55
N GLU A 626 32.59 41.79 -9.44
CA GLU A 626 34.01 41.97 -9.70
C GLU A 626 34.85 41.15 -8.70
N PRO A 627 35.91 40.42 -9.12
CA PRO A 627 36.76 39.69 -8.19
C PRO A 627 37.37 40.58 -7.10
N SER A 628 37.58 41.87 -7.42
CA SER A 628 38.08 42.94 -6.56
C SER A 628 37.08 43.47 -5.53
N ILE A 629 35.85 42.95 -5.45
CA ILE A 629 34.91 43.40 -4.40
C ILE A 629 35.40 43.08 -2.98
N THR A 630 36.42 42.22 -2.85
CA THR A 630 37.20 42.09 -1.61
C THR A 630 38.52 42.85 -1.80
N PRO A 631 38.65 44.07 -1.26
CA PRO A 631 39.89 44.83 -1.39
C PRO A 631 41.01 44.17 -0.57
N GLU A 632 42.18 44.01 -1.17
CA GLU A 632 43.37 43.54 -0.45
C GLU A 632 43.80 44.56 0.62
N ASP A 633 43.64 45.85 0.35
CA ASP A 633 44.12 46.97 1.19
C ASP A 633 43.09 47.50 2.21
N LEU A 634 42.18 46.66 2.69
CA LEU A 634 41.24 47.05 3.76
C LEU A 634 42.02 47.59 4.98
N SER A 635 41.84 48.88 5.28
CA SER A 635 42.44 49.51 6.45
C SER A 635 41.74 48.98 7.70
N HIS A 636 42.43 48.10 8.42
CA HIS A 636 41.99 47.61 9.71
C HIS A 636 42.58 48.54 10.78
N ILE A 637 41.73 49.07 11.64
CA ILE A 637 42.19 49.77 12.83
C ILE A 637 42.01 48.81 14.00
N VAL A 638 43.12 48.22 14.45
CA VAL A 638 43.17 47.53 15.75
C VAL A 638 43.36 48.63 16.80
N HIS A 639 42.26 49.09 17.38
CA HIS A 639 42.30 50.01 18.52
C HIS A 639 42.18 49.19 19.82
N GLY A 640 43.35 48.89 20.41
CA GLY A 640 43.42 47.97 21.55
C GLY A 640 43.08 46.54 21.09
N ALA A 641 41.96 46.01 21.59
CA ALA A 641 41.48 44.66 21.27
C ALA A 641 40.35 44.65 20.23
N THR A 642 39.86 45.79 19.75
CA THR A 642 38.68 45.83 18.85
C THR A 642 39.09 45.90 17.39
N VAL A 643 38.51 45.04 16.54
CA VAL A 643 38.67 45.12 15.08
C VAL A 643 37.59 46.04 14.53
N LYS A 644 38.03 47.12 13.88
CA LYS A 644 37.16 47.95 13.05
C LYS A 644 37.56 47.83 11.59
N LEU A 645 36.59 47.50 10.76
CA LEU A 645 36.77 47.44 9.30
C LEU A 645 36.30 48.75 8.69
N ASP A 646 37.23 49.54 8.15
CA ASP A 646 36.88 50.66 7.28
C ASP A 646 36.98 50.18 5.83
N GLY A 647 35.83 49.85 5.25
CA GLY A 647 35.70 49.27 3.93
C GLY A 647 35.12 50.23 2.90
N PRO A 648 35.49 50.12 1.62
CA PRO A 648 34.88 50.91 0.56
C PRO A 648 33.38 50.59 0.45
N ARG A 649 32.56 51.60 0.16
CA ARG A 649 31.15 51.41 -0.17
C ARG A 649 31.05 50.89 -1.61
N ILE A 650 31.01 49.58 -1.78
CA ILE A 650 30.84 48.94 -3.08
C ILE A 650 29.37 48.91 -3.45
N ASN A 651 29.04 49.36 -4.66
CA ASN A 651 27.69 49.26 -5.19
C ASN A 651 27.47 47.84 -5.72
N CYS A 652 26.70 47.05 -4.99
CA CYS A 652 26.31 45.72 -5.43
C CYS A 652 25.30 45.80 -6.59
N PRO A 653 25.38 44.91 -7.59
CA PRO A 653 24.39 44.83 -8.66
C PRO A 653 22.97 44.62 -8.11
N CYS A 654 22.85 43.85 -7.03
CA CYS A 654 21.63 43.64 -6.28
C CYS A 654 21.91 43.56 -4.77
N GLY A 655 21.05 44.21 -3.98
CA GLY A 655 21.09 44.18 -2.51
C GLY A 655 22.21 45.02 -1.88
N SER A 656 22.84 44.51 -0.82
CA SER A 656 23.83 45.26 -0.01
C SER A 656 25.20 44.59 0.03
N PHE A 657 26.23 45.42 0.09
CA PHE A 657 27.60 44.98 0.31
C PHE A 657 27.84 44.69 1.79
N GLN A 658 28.46 43.55 2.07
CA GLN A 658 28.86 43.12 3.40
C GLN A 658 30.27 42.54 3.34
N ILE A 659 30.98 42.57 4.47
CA ILE A 659 32.25 41.88 4.63
C ILE A 659 32.02 40.75 5.62
N ILE A 660 32.32 39.52 5.20
CA ILE A 660 32.34 38.36 6.08
C ILE A 660 33.77 38.24 6.61
N MET A 661 33.89 38.24 7.94
CA MET A 661 35.15 38.07 8.65
C MET A 661 35.11 36.77 9.45
N MET A 662 36.08 35.92 9.18
CA MET A 662 36.32 34.66 9.89
C MET A 662 37.69 34.72 10.55
N MET A 663 37.80 34.29 11.79
CA MET A 663 39.09 34.26 12.49
C MET A 663 39.43 32.89 13.03
N ARG A 664 40.74 32.64 13.07
CA ARG A 664 41.36 31.48 13.71
C ARG A 664 42.39 31.96 14.72
N ASP A 665 42.25 31.48 15.94
CA ASP A 665 43.19 31.75 17.05
C ASP A 665 44.31 30.69 17.01
N GLU A 666 45.55 31.08 17.32
CA GLU A 666 46.69 30.16 17.47
C GLU A 666 46.41 29.01 18.44
N LYS A 667 45.62 29.26 19.50
CA LYS A 667 45.28 28.26 20.53
C LYS A 667 43.98 27.53 20.27
N ASN A 668 43.15 28.00 19.34
CA ASN A 668 41.83 27.43 19.08
C ASN A 668 41.63 27.20 17.58
N ILE A 669 41.57 25.93 17.17
CA ILE A 669 41.43 25.52 15.76
C ILE A 669 40.02 25.86 15.21
N SER A 670 39.07 26.23 16.09
CA SER A 670 37.72 26.62 15.69
C SER A 670 37.68 27.99 15.02
N TRP A 671 37.00 28.04 13.89
CA TRP A 671 36.71 29.27 13.17
C TRP A 671 35.56 30.05 13.83
N THR A 672 35.76 31.34 14.08
CA THR A 672 34.71 32.22 14.62
C THR A 672 34.35 33.30 13.63
N ARG A 673 33.05 33.47 13.36
CA ARG A 673 32.53 34.64 12.67
C ARG A 673 32.57 35.81 13.63
N VAL A 674 33.12 36.93 13.17
CA VAL A 674 33.27 38.13 13.99
C VAL A 674 32.70 39.33 13.25
N ASN A 675 31.96 40.16 13.97
CA ASN A 675 31.30 41.34 13.46
C ASN A 675 32.20 42.58 13.62
N ASP A 676 31.88 43.63 12.86
CA ASP A 676 32.53 44.94 13.05
C ASP A 676 32.33 45.44 14.49
N GLY A 677 33.43 45.77 15.18
CA GLY A 677 33.41 46.23 16.57
C GLY A 677 33.55 45.15 17.64
N ASP A 678 33.72 43.88 17.27
CA ASP A 678 33.99 42.80 18.23
C ASP A 678 35.41 42.87 18.83
N THR A 679 35.56 42.40 20.06
CA THR A 679 36.84 42.36 20.80
C THR A 679 37.55 41.02 20.65
N LEU A 680 38.83 41.09 20.31
CA LEU A 680 39.74 39.97 20.18
C LEU A 680 40.46 39.67 21.49
N ARG A 681 40.92 38.42 21.62
CA ARG A 681 41.84 38.03 22.69
C ARG A 681 43.27 38.39 22.31
N GLU A 682 44.12 38.57 23.31
CA GLU A 682 45.56 38.76 23.08
C GLU A 682 46.19 37.50 22.45
N GLY A 683 47.02 37.69 21.42
CA GLY A 683 47.69 36.61 20.69
C GLY A 683 47.73 36.82 19.17
N ASN A 684 48.28 35.82 18.47
CA ASN A 684 48.28 35.79 17.02
C ASN A 684 46.95 35.22 16.50
N HIS A 685 46.34 35.93 15.56
CA HIS A 685 45.10 35.54 14.91
C HIS A 685 45.27 35.60 13.40
N TRP A 686 44.68 34.64 12.69
CA TRP A 686 44.56 34.68 11.24
C TRP A 686 43.13 35.11 10.90
N MET A 687 43.03 36.24 10.22
CA MET A 687 41.78 36.85 9.80
C MET A 687 41.58 36.61 8.31
N TYR A 688 40.41 36.11 7.95
CA TYR A 688 40.01 35.84 6.57
C TYR A 688 38.83 36.75 6.26
N LEU A 689 39.01 37.59 5.24
CA LEU A 689 38.05 38.60 4.83
C LEU A 689 37.51 38.25 3.46
N THR A 690 36.20 38.27 3.32
CA THR A 690 35.53 38.14 2.02
C THR A 690 34.46 39.19 1.87
N GLY A 691 34.58 40.02 0.85
CA GLY A 691 33.55 40.94 0.40
C GLY A 691 32.46 40.19 -0.35
N VAL A 692 31.21 40.41 0.06
CA VAL A 692 30.03 39.76 -0.49
C VAL A 692 28.95 40.79 -0.82
N CYS A 693 28.23 40.53 -1.88
CA CYS A 693 26.99 41.20 -2.23
C CYS A 693 25.84 40.21 -2.00
N ILE A 694 24.86 40.58 -1.18
CA ILE A 694 23.73 39.70 -0.83
C ILE A 694 22.43 40.36 -1.27
N ALA A 695 21.57 39.59 -1.95
CA ALA A 695 20.27 40.08 -2.40
C ALA A 695 19.29 40.28 -1.22
N SER A 696 18.43 41.30 -1.29
CA SER A 696 17.46 41.58 -0.23
C SER A 696 16.33 40.54 -0.24
N GLY A 697 16.17 39.79 0.86
CA GLY A 697 15.00 38.92 1.09
C GLY A 697 15.19 37.42 0.80
N ASP A 698 16.36 36.97 0.34
CA ASP A 698 16.67 35.56 0.08
C ASP A 698 18.06 35.17 0.64
N ASP A 699 18.12 34.30 1.66
CA ASP A 699 19.35 33.91 2.38
C ASP A 699 20.34 33.03 1.56
N GLY A 700 19.99 32.70 0.31
CA GLY A 700 20.74 31.78 -0.56
C GLY A 700 21.26 32.39 -1.87
N ILE A 701 21.12 33.71 -2.09
CA ILE A 701 21.49 34.40 -3.33
C ILE A 701 22.50 35.52 -3.06
N GLY A 702 23.66 35.47 -3.73
CA GLY A 702 24.69 36.50 -3.56
C GLY A 702 25.80 36.42 -4.60
N GLY A 703 26.83 37.25 -4.47
CA GLY A 703 28.09 37.12 -5.22
C GLY A 703 29.24 37.52 -4.31
N TYR A 704 30.37 36.82 -4.38
CA TYR A 704 31.53 37.07 -3.50
C TYR A 704 32.83 37.27 -4.27
N GLY A 705 33.70 38.11 -3.72
CA GLY A 705 35.05 38.34 -4.23
C GLY A 705 36.03 37.30 -3.71
N ARG A 706 37.33 37.53 -3.96
CA ARG A 706 38.37 36.63 -3.44
C ARG A 706 38.54 36.78 -1.93
N THR A 707 38.61 35.68 -1.20
CA THR A 707 38.99 35.71 0.22
C THR A 707 40.47 36.10 0.37
N VAL A 708 40.76 37.03 1.28
CA VAL A 708 42.12 37.44 1.63
C VAL A 708 42.44 37.09 3.07
N GLU A 709 43.66 36.59 3.32
CA GLU A 709 44.16 36.26 4.65
C GLU A 709 45.07 37.37 5.17
N ARG A 710 44.94 37.67 6.47
CA ARG A 710 45.76 38.63 7.19
C ARG A 710 46.13 38.08 8.55
N GLU A 711 47.42 38.14 8.87
CA GLU A 711 47.91 37.85 10.21
C GLU A 711 47.77 39.11 11.09
N LEU A 712 47.14 38.94 12.25
CA LEU A 712 46.93 39.98 13.24
C LEU A 712 47.65 39.58 14.53
N ASN A 713 48.50 40.45 15.04
CA ASN A 713 49.06 40.33 16.37
C ASN A 713 48.37 41.34 17.29
N VAL A 714 47.54 40.84 18.22
CA VAL A 714 46.84 41.69 19.19
C VAL A 714 47.70 41.79 20.44
N GLU A 715 48.46 42.89 20.53
CA GLU A 715 49.24 43.22 21.71
C GLU A 715 48.31 43.69 22.86
N GLY A 716 48.50 43.13 24.05
CA GLY A 716 47.78 43.57 25.25
C GLY A 716 48.03 45.05 25.57
N PRO A 717 47.13 45.73 26.31
CA PRO A 717 47.37 47.10 26.72
C PRO A 717 48.72 47.15 27.43
N SER A 718 49.59 48.06 26.99
CA SER A 718 50.92 48.27 27.56
C SER A 718 50.76 48.54 29.05
N GLN A 719 50.87 47.49 29.86
CA GLN A 719 50.96 47.65 31.30
C GLN A 719 52.22 48.49 31.50
N LEU A 720 52.04 49.71 32.00
CA LEU A 720 53.15 50.49 32.54
C LEU A 720 54.02 49.53 33.34
N PRO A 721 55.32 49.41 33.01
CA PRO A 721 56.18 48.43 33.64
C PRO A 721 55.97 48.49 35.15
N SER A 722 55.78 47.35 35.81
CA SER A 722 55.38 47.26 37.22
C SER A 722 56.30 48.00 38.21
N TRP A 723 57.46 48.47 37.74
CA TRP A 723 58.39 49.34 38.47
C TRP A 723 58.05 50.84 38.46
N VAL A 724 57.22 51.33 37.53
CA VAL A 724 56.89 52.77 37.42
C VAL A 724 56.00 53.24 38.57
N VAL A 725 55.05 52.41 39.01
CA VAL A 725 54.16 52.68 40.15
C VAL A 725 54.96 52.86 41.46
N PRO A 726 55.85 51.92 41.86
CA PRO A 726 56.67 52.10 43.06
C PRO A 726 57.68 53.26 42.94
N VAL A 727 58.26 53.52 41.77
CA VAL A 727 59.18 54.66 41.58
C VAL A 727 58.47 56.02 41.72
N SER A 728 57.25 56.15 41.20
CA SER A 728 56.44 57.36 41.41
C SER A 728 56.01 57.53 42.88
N THR A 729 55.68 56.45 43.59
CA THR A 729 55.33 56.54 45.02
C THR A 729 56.54 56.94 45.87
N VAL A 730 57.72 56.40 45.59
CA VAL A 730 58.98 56.78 46.27
C VAL A 730 59.34 58.23 45.96
N GLY A 731 59.17 58.69 44.72
CA GLY A 731 59.39 60.08 44.33
C GLY A 731 58.52 61.07 45.12
N VAL A 732 57.22 60.77 45.26
CA VAL A 732 56.29 61.59 46.06
C VAL A 732 56.66 61.57 47.54
N LEU A 733 57.05 60.41 48.09
CA LEU A 733 57.49 60.27 49.49
C LEU A 733 58.74 61.10 49.79
N ILE A 734 59.72 61.13 48.89
CA ILE A 734 60.93 61.95 49.04
C ILE A 734 60.59 63.43 49.08
N VAL A 735 59.67 63.90 48.22
CA VAL A 735 59.23 65.30 48.22
C VAL A 735 58.53 65.65 49.54
N ILE A 736 57.63 64.79 50.02
CA ILE A 736 56.92 65.01 51.29
C ILE A 736 57.92 65.04 52.47
N ILE A 737 58.86 64.10 52.54
CA ILE A 737 59.90 64.07 53.58
C ILE A 737 60.74 65.34 53.52
N SER A 738 61.13 65.78 52.32
CA SER A 738 61.91 67.01 52.13
C SER A 738 61.17 68.25 52.65
N VAL A 739 59.87 68.35 52.39
CA VAL A 739 59.00 69.44 52.90
C VAL A 739 58.88 69.39 54.42
N VAL A 740 58.70 68.19 55.01
CA VAL A 740 58.61 68.02 56.47
C VAL A 740 59.94 68.38 57.15
N VAL A 741 61.08 67.95 56.59
CA VAL A 741 62.41 68.30 57.11
C VAL A 741 62.64 69.82 57.02
N ALA A 742 62.31 70.45 55.89
CA ALA A 742 62.40 71.90 55.73
C ALA A 742 61.52 72.63 56.77
N TYR A 743 60.29 72.15 56.98
CA TYR A 743 59.37 72.70 57.99
C TYR A 743 59.92 72.56 59.41
N VAL A 744 60.46 71.40 59.77
CA VAL A 744 61.06 71.14 61.10
C VAL A 744 62.32 72.01 61.32
N VAL A 745 63.16 72.18 60.31
CA VAL A 745 64.36 73.03 60.38
C VAL A 745 63.98 74.51 60.54
N VAL A 746 62.97 74.99 59.81
CA VAL A 746 62.45 76.37 59.95
C VAL A 746 61.82 76.57 61.34
N LYS A 747 61.06 75.59 61.84
CA LYS A 747 60.44 75.66 63.18
C LYS A 747 61.48 75.62 64.30
N ARG A 748 62.52 74.78 64.20
CA ARG A 748 63.65 74.74 65.17
C ARG A 748 64.47 76.03 65.16
N ARG A 749 64.64 76.69 64.00
CA ARG A 749 65.30 78.01 63.93
C ARG A 749 64.47 79.12 64.60
N ARG A 750 63.13 79.09 64.54
CA ARG A 750 62.29 80.08 65.25
C ARG A 750 62.30 79.93 66.77
N VAL A 751 62.37 78.71 67.31
CA VAL A 751 62.39 78.49 68.77
C VAL A 751 63.71 78.92 69.42
N ARG A 752 64.85 78.82 68.73
CA ARG A 752 66.15 79.33 69.24
C ARG A 752 66.28 80.86 69.21
N TYR A 753 65.45 81.57 68.44
CA TYR A 753 65.48 83.04 68.37
C TYR A 753 64.62 83.72 69.46
N HIS A 754 63.77 82.99 70.19
CA HIS A 754 62.91 83.53 71.27
C HIS A 754 63.38 83.17 72.69
N GLN A 755 64.62 82.68 72.85
CA GLN A 755 65.27 82.49 74.16
C GLN A 755 66.54 83.34 74.35
N ILE A 756 66.78 84.34 73.48
CA ILE A 756 67.88 85.33 73.61
C ILE A 756 67.35 86.78 73.50
N GLN A 757 66.10 87.00 73.91
CA GLN A 757 65.60 88.31 74.38
C GLN A 757 64.93 88.08 75.72
#